data_AF-A0A673M212-F1
#
_entry.id   AF-A0A673M212-F1
#
_cell.length_a   1.000
_cell.length_b   1.000
_cell.length_c   1.000
_cell.angle_alpha   90.00
_cell.angle_beta   90.00
_cell.angle_gamma   90.00
#
_symmetry.space_group_name_H-M   'P 1'
#
loop_
_entity.id
_entity.type
_entity.pdbx_description
1 polymer ?
#
loop_
_entity_poly.entity_id
_entity_poly.type
_entity_poly.pdbx_seq_one_letter_code
_entity_poly.pdbx_strand_id
1 'polypeptide(L)'
;MRAASSPACLSPLLLCLCVLQRSYGTPSPPSPTFIHNQTKLPDGNKDSHHRPKRGWIWNQFFVLEEHIGPDAQYVGKLHSNSDKGDGSVQYLLSGEGAGNIFTINELTGDIHAKKSLDREKKSHYILHAQAVDRFTNRAVEPESEFIIKVQDVNDNAPKFPDGPFSASVPEMADIGTSVFQITATDADDPTYGNSAKVIYSILQGQPFFTVDPKTGVISTALPNMDRETREMYSVIIQAKDMAGSVGGLSGSTTVNISLTDVNDNPPRFPQKNYQLYVPESAQVGKAVGKIKVNDEDLGINSEMTYRITNEEGAAMFSISTDSDKREGIISLRKPLDYEKKKAYSLNIEGVNTHLDPRFSYLGPFKDTTTLKLIIGDVDEAPVFTMDYYIMDVYENAPAGTEVGMVTAQDPDSTRGKVRYSIDQNAEGDALFSIDVDSGLVTTTRNLDREEVAWHNITVMASEIDNPNLVSYVPVTVQVLDVNDNAPYIATDSALVVCEGSKAGQVIQTIRATDKDNFANGRFTFALPEDLPANPNFTLKDNEDSSASVLAHRQGFSQAEQELYQLPVVVWDGGEPLLSSTSMLTLRVCPCQRGARTPVCRAQAFLSSAGLSTGALIAILLCVIILLAIVVLFVTLRSKKSKKVPLIISAEDIRENVVTYDDEGGGEEDTEAFDIAALRNPAFTRGKLLILTVNSLKS
;
A
#
# COMPACT_ATOMS: atom_id res chain seq x y z
N MET A 1 40.82 -39.05 -48.38
CA MET A 1 39.91 -40.20 -48.16
C MET A 1 38.53 -39.75 -48.62
N ARG A 2 38.13 -40.00 -49.89
CA ARG A 2 37.17 -41.02 -50.39
C ARG A 2 35.79 -40.96 -49.69
N ALA A 3 34.62 -40.92 -50.34
CA ALA A 3 34.20 -41.19 -51.75
C ALA A 3 32.81 -40.53 -52.02
N ALA A 4 32.54 -39.94 -53.20
CA ALA A 4 31.84 -40.48 -54.41
C ALA A 4 30.29 -40.62 -54.24
N SER A 5 29.38 -40.33 -55.18
CA SER A 5 29.41 -40.10 -56.64
C SER A 5 28.04 -39.59 -57.16
N SER A 6 28.05 -38.74 -58.19
CA SER A 6 26.94 -38.38 -59.12
C SER A 6 26.82 -39.43 -60.27
N PRO A 7 26.10 -39.28 -61.44
CA PRO A 7 25.37 -38.12 -62.00
C PRO A 7 24.11 -38.36 -62.93
N ALA A 8 23.48 -37.23 -63.33
CA ALA A 8 22.99 -36.83 -64.68
C ALA A 8 21.69 -37.36 -65.38
N CYS A 9 20.88 -36.36 -65.79
CA CYS A 9 20.37 -36.03 -67.15
C CYS A 9 19.01 -36.53 -67.73
N LEU A 10 18.36 -35.55 -68.41
CA LEU A 10 17.43 -35.56 -69.58
C LEU A 10 15.90 -35.37 -69.38
N SER A 11 15.37 -34.45 -70.21
CA SER A 11 13.98 -34.01 -70.48
C SER A 11 13.27 -34.90 -71.55
N PRO A 12 12.14 -34.53 -72.22
CA PRO A 12 10.83 -33.95 -71.83
C PRO A 12 9.60 -34.72 -72.46
N LEU A 13 8.38 -34.18 -72.29
CA LEU A 13 7.22 -34.17 -73.25
C LEU A 13 6.28 -35.39 -73.44
N LEU A 14 5.03 -35.05 -73.85
CA LEU A 14 3.83 -35.81 -74.28
C LEU A 14 2.84 -36.28 -73.18
N LEU A 15 1.54 -35.93 -73.12
CA LEU A 15 0.45 -35.68 -74.10
C LEU A 15 -0.18 -36.97 -74.67
N CYS A 16 -1.32 -37.41 -74.10
CA CYS A 16 -2.47 -38.12 -74.74
C CYS A 16 -3.41 -38.63 -73.63
N LEU A 17 -4.66 -38.16 -73.52
CA LEU A 17 -5.88 -38.54 -74.25
C LEU A 17 -6.47 -39.91 -73.86
N CYS A 18 -7.75 -39.85 -73.47
CA CYS A 18 -8.81 -40.85 -73.74
C CYS A 18 -8.81 -42.16 -72.92
N VAL A 19 -9.92 -42.78 -72.49
CA VAL A 19 -11.36 -42.48 -72.50
C VAL A 19 -12.08 -43.63 -71.74
N LEU A 20 -13.29 -43.38 -71.20
CA LEU A 20 -14.38 -44.34 -70.87
C LEU A 20 -14.10 -45.36 -69.73
N GLN A 21 -15.04 -45.75 -68.86
CA GLN A 21 -16.50 -45.62 -68.83
C GLN A 21 -17.04 -46.05 -67.45
N ARG A 22 -18.12 -45.36 -67.00
CA ARG A 22 -19.36 -45.87 -66.34
C ARG A 22 -19.23 -46.77 -65.08
N SER A 23 -20.07 -46.72 -64.05
CA SER A 23 -21.38 -46.13 -63.74
C SER A 23 -21.68 -46.63 -62.30
N TYR A 24 -22.34 -45.91 -61.40
CA TYR A 24 -23.79 -45.91 -61.22
C TYR A 24 -24.16 -45.05 -59.99
N GLY A 25 -25.30 -44.34 -60.07
CA GLY A 25 -26.28 -44.34 -58.97
C GLY A 25 -26.37 -43.14 -58.02
N THR A 26 -27.11 -42.13 -58.46
CA THR A 26 -27.89 -41.07 -57.75
C THR A 26 -28.89 -41.62 -56.70
N PRO A 27 -29.68 -40.86 -55.86
CA PRO A 27 -30.35 -39.57 -56.20
C PRO A 27 -30.83 -38.60 -55.07
N SER A 28 -31.29 -37.39 -55.46
CA SER A 28 -32.62 -36.81 -55.12
C SER A 28 -32.82 -35.39 -55.73
N PRO A 29 -34.07 -34.92 -55.94
CA PRO A 29 -34.46 -34.13 -57.13
C PRO A 29 -34.89 -32.66 -56.87
N PRO A 30 -35.06 -31.83 -57.93
CA PRO A 30 -35.78 -30.56 -57.88
C PRO A 30 -37.17 -30.59 -58.57
N SER A 31 -37.94 -29.54 -58.25
CA SER A 31 -39.36 -29.26 -58.57
C SER A 31 -39.65 -28.90 -60.04
N PRO A 32 -40.92 -28.97 -60.50
CA PRO A 32 -41.26 -28.95 -61.92
C PRO A 32 -41.70 -27.57 -62.46
N THR A 33 -41.32 -27.31 -63.72
CA THR A 33 -41.89 -26.28 -64.61
C THR A 33 -43.02 -26.88 -65.46
N PHE A 34 -44.16 -26.18 -65.60
CA PHE A 34 -45.25 -26.56 -66.50
C PHE A 34 -45.15 -25.87 -67.86
N ILE A 35 -45.38 -26.65 -68.91
CA ILE A 35 -45.38 -26.28 -70.33
C ILE A 35 -46.82 -26.01 -70.81
N HIS A 36 -46.95 -25.02 -71.69
CA HIS A 36 -48.14 -24.64 -72.45
C HIS A 36 -48.56 -25.73 -73.46
N ASN A 37 -49.85 -26.07 -73.51
CA ASN A 37 -50.44 -26.77 -74.65
C ASN A 37 -51.57 -25.93 -75.28
N GLN A 38 -51.42 -25.69 -76.59
CA GLN A 38 -52.48 -25.20 -77.47
C GLN A 38 -53.27 -26.39 -78.04
N THR A 39 -54.59 -26.30 -78.04
CA THR A 39 -55.45 -27.09 -78.93
C THR A 39 -56.55 -26.20 -79.51
N LYS A 40 -56.77 -26.36 -80.81
CA LYS A 40 -57.66 -25.58 -81.68
C LYS A 40 -58.68 -26.57 -82.27
N LEU A 41 -59.98 -26.35 -82.10
CA LEU A 41 -61.08 -27.02 -82.84
C LEU A 41 -62.33 -26.10 -82.91
N PRO A 42 -63.28 -26.34 -83.85
CA PRO A 42 -63.92 -25.30 -84.68
C PRO A 42 -65.42 -25.03 -84.39
N ASP A 43 -65.95 -24.11 -85.20
CA ASP A 43 -67.29 -23.53 -85.36
C ASP A 43 -68.55 -24.30 -84.89
N GLY A 44 -69.48 -23.50 -84.35
CA GLY A 44 -70.91 -23.55 -84.70
C GLY A 44 -71.90 -24.03 -83.63
N ASN A 45 -72.49 -23.11 -82.85
CA ASN A 45 -73.95 -22.90 -82.82
C ASN A 45 -74.31 -21.66 -81.97
N LYS A 46 -75.29 -20.87 -82.43
CA LYS A 46 -75.83 -19.72 -81.69
C LYS A 46 -76.83 -20.22 -80.65
N ASP A 47 -76.58 -19.91 -79.38
CA ASP A 47 -77.64 -19.72 -78.39
C ASP A 47 -77.29 -18.55 -77.47
N SER A 48 -78.19 -17.58 -77.46
CA SER A 48 -78.14 -16.38 -76.64
C SER A 48 -78.45 -16.73 -75.19
N HIS A 49 -77.42 -17.07 -74.42
CA HIS A 49 -77.44 -17.01 -72.97
C HIS A 49 -76.60 -15.83 -72.50
N HIS A 50 -77.24 -14.92 -71.76
CA HIS A 50 -76.63 -13.78 -71.07
C HIS A 50 -75.37 -14.22 -70.34
N ARG A 51 -74.20 -13.86 -70.89
CA ARG A 51 -72.94 -13.93 -70.17
C ARG A 51 -72.98 -12.83 -69.09
N PRO A 52 -72.73 -13.12 -67.81
CA PRO A 52 -72.55 -12.06 -66.82
C PRO A 52 -71.42 -11.15 -67.31
N LYS A 53 -71.66 -9.83 -67.34
CA LYS A 53 -70.61 -8.85 -67.65
C LYS A 53 -69.44 -9.12 -66.69
N ARG A 54 -68.25 -9.37 -67.22
CA ARG A 54 -67.03 -9.38 -66.41
C ARG A 54 -66.87 -7.96 -65.84
N GLY A 55 -66.72 -7.86 -64.52
CA GLY A 55 -66.31 -6.61 -63.86
C GLY A 55 -65.01 -6.08 -64.46
N TRP A 56 -64.77 -4.78 -64.25
CA TRP A 56 -63.60 -4.06 -64.75
C TRP A 56 -62.31 -4.88 -64.58
N ILE A 57 -61.60 -5.12 -65.69
CA ILE A 57 -60.38 -5.94 -65.71
C ILE A 57 -59.19 -5.18 -65.09
N TRP A 58 -59.33 -3.87 -64.86
CA TRP A 58 -58.28 -2.99 -64.35
C TRP A 58 -58.75 -2.36 -63.04
N ASN A 59 -58.50 -3.06 -61.93
CA ASN A 59 -58.80 -2.57 -60.58
C ASN A 59 -57.71 -1.64 -60.02
N GLN A 60 -56.70 -1.28 -60.83
CA GLN A 60 -55.57 -0.46 -60.42
C GLN A 60 -55.10 0.48 -61.54
N PHE A 61 -54.89 1.75 -61.21
CA PHE A 61 -54.15 2.72 -62.02
C PHE A 61 -52.84 3.08 -61.31
N PHE A 62 -51.89 3.61 -62.08
CA PHE A 62 -50.59 4.06 -61.58
C PHE A 62 -50.37 5.52 -61.96
N VAL A 63 -49.81 6.28 -61.04
CA VAL A 63 -49.45 7.69 -61.24
C VAL A 63 -48.09 7.94 -60.62
N LEU A 64 -47.17 8.57 -61.35
CA LEU A 64 -45.84 8.90 -60.82
C LEU A 64 -45.98 10.01 -59.78
N GLU A 65 -45.24 9.91 -58.69
CA GLU A 65 -45.13 11.00 -57.72
C GLU A 65 -44.32 12.19 -58.26
N GLU A 66 -44.37 13.29 -57.52
CA GLU A 66 -43.60 14.52 -57.74
C GLU A 66 -43.57 15.00 -59.20
N HIS A 67 -44.72 14.95 -59.88
CA HIS A 67 -44.83 15.44 -61.25
C HIS A 67 -44.72 16.98 -61.29
N ILE A 68 -43.59 17.47 -61.82
CA ILE A 68 -43.27 18.90 -61.96
C ILE A 68 -43.75 19.42 -63.34
N GLY A 69 -45.05 19.33 -63.61
CA GLY A 69 -45.68 19.84 -64.83
C GLY A 69 -46.72 20.94 -64.56
N PRO A 70 -46.93 21.91 -65.48
CA PRO A 70 -48.01 22.90 -65.33
C PRO A 70 -49.41 22.30 -65.56
N ASP A 71 -49.47 21.15 -66.25
CA ASP A 71 -50.70 20.46 -66.60
C ASP A 71 -51.00 19.34 -65.59
N ALA A 72 -52.29 19.04 -65.42
CA ALA A 72 -52.72 17.93 -64.59
C ALA A 72 -52.20 16.59 -65.16
N GLN A 73 -51.63 15.75 -64.31
CA GLN A 73 -50.99 14.51 -64.72
C GLN A 73 -52.05 13.46 -65.08
N TYR A 74 -52.01 12.92 -66.29
CA TYR A 74 -52.94 11.88 -66.72
C TYR A 74 -52.69 10.55 -65.98
N VAL A 75 -53.74 10.01 -65.35
CA VAL A 75 -53.69 8.76 -64.57
C VAL A 75 -54.20 7.57 -65.37
N GLY A 76 -55.25 7.79 -66.17
CA GLY A 76 -55.88 6.72 -66.92
C GLY A 76 -57.26 7.14 -67.42
N LYS A 77 -57.98 6.18 -68.00
CA LYS A 77 -59.32 6.41 -68.55
C LYS A 77 -60.26 5.29 -68.16
N LEU A 78 -61.45 5.69 -67.73
CA LEU A 78 -62.58 4.79 -67.55
C LEU A 78 -63.45 4.83 -68.80
N HIS A 79 -63.94 3.66 -69.20
CA HIS A 79 -64.83 3.54 -70.33
C HIS A 79 -65.93 2.51 -70.05
N SER A 80 -67.18 2.95 -70.17
CA SER A 80 -68.35 2.09 -70.05
C SER A 80 -68.66 1.45 -71.40
N ASN A 81 -68.97 0.15 -71.43
CA ASN A 81 -69.44 -0.51 -72.66
C ASN A 81 -70.78 0.05 -73.18
N SER A 82 -71.50 0.79 -72.33
CA SER A 82 -72.77 1.43 -72.69
C SER A 82 -72.55 2.78 -73.36
N ASP A 83 -71.33 3.31 -73.33
CA ASP A 83 -70.94 4.55 -73.97
C ASP A 83 -70.62 4.31 -75.45
N LYS A 84 -71.49 4.81 -76.33
CA LYS A 84 -71.35 4.70 -77.80
C LYS A 84 -70.51 5.82 -78.41
N GLY A 85 -69.92 6.69 -77.58
CA GLY A 85 -69.18 7.86 -78.02
C GLY A 85 -70.08 9.01 -78.51
N ASP A 86 -71.38 8.94 -78.22
CA ASP A 86 -72.38 9.96 -78.55
C ASP A 86 -72.60 10.99 -77.42
N GLY A 87 -71.82 10.87 -76.32
CA GLY A 87 -71.91 11.75 -75.15
C GLY A 87 -73.14 11.52 -74.27
N SER A 88 -73.81 10.38 -74.43
CA SER A 88 -74.96 9.96 -73.61
C SER A 88 -74.59 9.46 -72.22
N VAL A 89 -73.33 9.08 -71.99
CA VAL A 89 -72.83 8.58 -70.70
C VAL A 89 -72.02 9.68 -70.00
N GLN A 90 -72.26 9.83 -68.70
CA GLN A 90 -71.52 10.70 -67.80
C GLN A 90 -70.74 9.86 -66.78
N TYR A 91 -69.44 10.12 -66.64
CA TYR A 91 -68.56 9.45 -65.69
C TYR A 91 -68.41 10.27 -64.40
N LEU A 92 -68.68 9.64 -63.26
CA LEU A 92 -68.58 10.22 -61.93
C LEU A 92 -67.49 9.51 -61.13
N LEU A 93 -66.76 10.29 -60.34
CA LEU A 93 -65.68 9.82 -59.47
C LEU A 93 -65.97 10.24 -58.02
N SER A 94 -65.91 9.28 -57.11
CA SER A 94 -66.11 9.44 -55.66
C SER A 94 -64.99 8.71 -54.89
N GLY A 95 -64.90 8.92 -53.58
CA GLY A 95 -63.86 8.31 -52.73
C GLY A 95 -62.71 9.26 -52.36
N GLU A 96 -61.54 8.71 -52.05
CA GLU A 96 -60.43 9.47 -51.47
C GLU A 96 -59.80 10.45 -52.46
N GLY A 97 -59.89 11.75 -52.17
CA GLY A 97 -59.27 12.80 -53.00
C GLY A 97 -60.01 13.09 -54.31
N ALA A 98 -61.16 12.46 -54.56
CA ALA A 98 -62.02 12.79 -55.71
C ALA A 98 -62.45 14.27 -55.69
N GLY A 99 -62.42 14.92 -56.85
CA GLY A 99 -62.77 16.34 -57.02
C GLY A 99 -61.69 17.34 -56.59
N ASN A 100 -60.70 16.92 -55.79
CA ASN A 100 -59.64 17.78 -55.25
C ASN A 100 -58.25 17.39 -55.75
N ILE A 101 -57.87 16.12 -55.54
CA ILE A 101 -56.60 15.54 -55.98
C ILE A 101 -56.80 14.90 -57.36
N PHE A 102 -57.83 14.07 -57.50
CA PHE A 102 -58.16 13.37 -58.74
C PHE A 102 -59.45 13.94 -59.34
N THR A 103 -59.43 14.22 -60.63
CA THR A 103 -60.61 14.67 -61.37
C THR A 103 -60.80 13.83 -62.62
N ILE A 104 -62.04 13.44 -62.86
CA ILE A 104 -62.44 12.75 -64.09
C ILE A 104 -63.10 13.74 -65.05
N ASN A 105 -62.77 13.65 -66.33
CA ASN A 105 -63.56 14.32 -67.36
C ASN A 105 -64.87 13.55 -67.53
N GLU A 106 -65.98 14.18 -67.20
CA GLU A 106 -67.29 13.55 -67.16
C GLU A 106 -67.77 13.00 -68.51
N LEU A 107 -67.25 13.51 -69.63
CA LEU A 107 -67.65 13.08 -70.98
C LEU A 107 -66.69 12.07 -71.59
N THR A 108 -65.40 12.17 -71.29
CA THR A 108 -64.39 11.28 -71.88
C THR A 108 -64.03 10.11 -70.97
N GLY A 109 -64.19 10.27 -69.65
CA GLY A 109 -63.74 9.30 -68.65
C GLY A 109 -62.24 9.41 -68.30
N ASP A 110 -61.54 10.43 -68.79
CA ASP A 110 -60.10 10.63 -68.53
C ASP A 110 -59.88 11.15 -67.11
N ILE A 111 -59.10 10.44 -66.30
CA ILE A 111 -58.74 10.78 -64.93
C ILE A 111 -57.39 11.50 -64.94
N HIS A 112 -57.33 12.64 -64.26
CA HIS A 112 -56.10 13.41 -64.06
C HIS A 112 -55.88 13.73 -62.57
N ALA A 113 -54.62 13.72 -62.14
CA ALA A 113 -54.19 14.25 -60.85
C ALA A 113 -53.87 15.75 -60.99
N LYS A 114 -54.58 16.59 -60.24
CA LYS A 114 -54.41 18.06 -60.26
C LYS A 114 -53.35 18.57 -59.30
N LYS A 115 -52.93 17.73 -58.35
CA LYS A 115 -51.94 18.06 -57.32
C LYS A 115 -50.76 17.12 -57.45
N SER A 116 -49.57 17.62 -57.09
CA SER A 116 -48.41 16.74 -56.88
C SER A 116 -48.76 15.72 -55.79
N LEU A 117 -48.29 14.50 -56.01
CA LEU A 117 -48.45 13.37 -55.11
C LEU A 117 -47.08 13.07 -54.52
N ASP A 118 -47.07 12.63 -53.28
CA ASP A 118 -45.88 12.25 -52.49
C ASP A 118 -46.22 10.88 -51.90
N ARG A 119 -45.47 9.86 -52.31
CA ARG A 119 -45.70 8.46 -51.96
C ARG A 119 -45.35 8.21 -50.50
N GLU A 120 -44.27 8.81 -50.00
CA GLU A 120 -43.80 8.74 -48.61
C GLU A 120 -44.88 9.25 -47.64
N LYS A 121 -45.68 10.21 -48.09
CA LYS A 121 -46.87 10.67 -47.37
C LYS A 121 -48.09 9.76 -47.54
N LYS A 122 -48.40 9.33 -48.77
CA LYS A 122 -49.51 8.40 -49.05
C LYS A 122 -49.31 7.60 -50.35
N SER A 123 -49.11 6.30 -50.21
CA SER A 123 -48.74 5.38 -51.31
C SER A 123 -49.89 4.94 -52.23
N HIS A 124 -51.14 5.05 -51.80
CA HIS A 124 -52.29 4.69 -52.63
C HIS A 124 -53.58 5.40 -52.20
N TYR A 125 -54.52 5.47 -53.12
CA TYR A 125 -55.85 6.05 -52.94
C TYR A 125 -56.91 5.06 -53.41
N ILE A 126 -57.98 4.91 -52.63
CA ILE A 126 -59.13 4.08 -52.99
C ILE A 126 -60.25 5.00 -53.50
N LEU A 127 -60.68 4.76 -54.72
CA LEU A 127 -61.69 5.55 -55.42
C LEU A 127 -62.79 4.65 -55.96
N HIS A 128 -63.96 5.24 -56.15
CA HIS A 128 -65.11 4.58 -56.74
C HIS A 128 -65.54 5.34 -58.00
N ALA A 129 -65.85 4.60 -59.05
CA ALA A 129 -66.36 5.15 -60.30
C ALA A 129 -67.76 4.66 -60.59
N GLN A 130 -68.59 5.56 -61.11
CA GLN A 130 -69.93 5.25 -61.57
C GLN A 130 -70.17 5.88 -62.95
N ALA A 131 -70.74 5.11 -63.87
CA ALA A 131 -71.21 5.62 -65.15
C ALA A 131 -72.73 5.76 -65.10
N VAL A 132 -73.25 6.95 -65.42
CA VAL A 132 -74.68 7.26 -65.43
C VAL A 132 -75.11 7.73 -66.82
N ASP A 133 -76.37 7.51 -67.16
CA ASP A 133 -76.98 8.12 -68.34
C ASP A 133 -77.16 9.62 -68.07
N ARG A 134 -76.60 10.47 -68.95
CA ARG A 134 -76.51 11.92 -68.76
C ARG A 134 -77.88 12.61 -68.76
N PHE A 135 -78.89 12.02 -69.38
CA PHE A 135 -80.23 12.61 -69.48
C PHE A 135 -81.14 12.18 -68.33
N THR A 136 -80.94 10.98 -67.80
CA THR A 136 -81.81 10.38 -66.77
C THR A 136 -81.15 10.24 -65.40
N ASN A 137 -79.83 10.47 -65.31
CA ASN A 137 -79.00 10.24 -64.12
C ASN A 137 -79.14 8.82 -63.53
N ARG A 138 -79.58 7.85 -64.32
CA ARG A 138 -79.66 6.45 -63.89
C ARG A 138 -78.32 5.78 -64.16
N ALA A 139 -77.84 5.01 -63.18
CA ALA A 139 -76.63 4.21 -63.33
C ALA A 139 -76.77 3.25 -64.52
N VAL A 140 -75.87 3.39 -65.49
CA VAL A 140 -75.78 2.48 -66.65
C VAL A 140 -74.83 1.31 -66.36
N GLU A 141 -73.95 1.49 -65.38
CA GLU A 141 -73.08 0.44 -64.81
C GLU A 141 -73.08 0.56 -63.28
N PRO A 142 -72.87 -0.56 -62.54
CA PRO A 142 -72.71 -0.51 -61.09
C PRO A 142 -71.47 0.30 -60.70
N GLU A 143 -71.50 0.84 -59.47
CA GLU A 143 -70.33 1.49 -58.87
C GLU A 143 -69.19 0.47 -58.72
N SER A 144 -67.97 0.87 -59.10
CA SER A 144 -66.78 0.02 -59.06
C SER A 144 -65.68 0.68 -58.27
N GLU A 145 -65.12 -0.04 -57.30
CA GLU A 145 -63.91 0.36 -56.60
C GLU A 145 -62.67 0.08 -57.46
N PHE A 146 -61.71 1.00 -57.41
CA PHE A 146 -60.39 0.84 -57.98
C PHE A 146 -59.36 1.61 -57.16
N ILE A 147 -58.09 1.21 -57.28
CA ILE A 147 -56.99 1.80 -56.52
C ILE A 147 -56.11 2.62 -57.47
N ILE A 148 -55.78 3.85 -57.09
CA ILE A 148 -54.67 4.58 -57.72
C ILE A 148 -53.44 4.36 -56.85
N LYS A 149 -52.45 3.65 -57.37
CA LYS A 149 -51.14 3.47 -56.72
C LYS A 149 -50.20 4.58 -57.18
N VAL A 150 -49.58 5.23 -56.21
CA VAL A 150 -48.51 6.21 -56.47
C VAL A 150 -47.22 5.42 -56.74
N GLN A 151 -46.62 5.64 -57.89
CA GLN A 151 -45.36 5.04 -58.28
C GLN A 151 -44.21 5.87 -57.75
N ASP A 152 -43.27 5.15 -57.16
CA ASP A 152 -42.07 5.67 -56.52
C ASP A 152 -41.10 6.32 -57.53
N VAL A 153 -40.53 7.45 -57.14
CA VAL A 153 -39.41 8.13 -57.80
C VAL A 153 -38.31 8.29 -56.77
N ASN A 154 -37.07 8.00 -57.16
CA ASN A 154 -35.92 8.05 -56.24
C ASN A 154 -35.53 9.50 -55.87
N ASP A 155 -36.27 10.15 -54.98
CA ASP A 155 -36.12 11.55 -54.58
C ASP A 155 -35.64 11.72 -53.14
N ASN A 156 -35.61 10.66 -52.33
CA ASN A 156 -35.01 10.66 -51.01
C ASN A 156 -33.61 10.04 -51.03
N ALA A 157 -32.62 10.77 -50.51
CA ALA A 157 -31.29 10.19 -50.30
C ALA A 157 -31.23 9.39 -49.00
N PRO A 158 -30.41 8.32 -48.91
CA PRO A 158 -30.18 7.58 -47.69
C PRO A 158 -29.68 8.49 -46.55
N LYS A 159 -30.17 8.28 -45.34
CA LYS A 159 -29.80 9.06 -44.14
C LYS A 159 -29.29 8.16 -43.03
N PHE A 160 -28.34 8.68 -42.26
CA PHE A 160 -27.80 8.05 -41.05
C PHE A 160 -28.39 8.77 -39.82
N PRO A 161 -29.49 8.28 -39.23
CA PRO A 161 -30.22 9.02 -38.20
C PRO A 161 -29.39 9.26 -36.92
N ASP A 162 -28.50 8.32 -36.59
CA ASP A 162 -27.73 8.33 -35.34
C ASP A 162 -26.26 8.78 -35.53
N GLY A 163 -25.91 9.32 -36.70
CA GLY A 163 -24.54 9.77 -37.01
C GLY A 163 -24.22 11.18 -36.47
N PRO A 164 -22.93 11.52 -36.23
CA PRO A 164 -21.73 10.71 -36.43
C PRO A 164 -21.55 9.62 -35.35
N PHE A 165 -20.82 8.55 -35.69
CA PHE A 165 -20.65 7.38 -34.81
C PHE A 165 -19.26 7.33 -34.18
N SER A 166 -19.16 6.69 -33.02
CA SER A 166 -17.89 6.34 -32.39
C SER A 166 -17.87 4.85 -32.04
N ALA A 167 -16.75 4.19 -32.31
CA ALA A 167 -16.54 2.78 -32.04
C ALA A 167 -15.11 2.54 -31.57
N SER A 168 -14.86 1.37 -31.00
CA SER A 168 -13.54 0.97 -30.54
C SER A 168 -13.22 -0.45 -30.96
N VAL A 169 -11.94 -0.71 -31.25
CA VAL A 169 -11.44 -2.04 -31.59
C VAL A 169 -10.07 -2.25 -30.94
N PRO A 170 -9.72 -3.45 -30.46
CA PRO A 170 -8.36 -3.74 -30.05
C PRO A 170 -7.37 -3.44 -31.17
N GLU A 171 -6.23 -2.87 -30.82
CA GLU A 171 -5.10 -2.87 -31.75
C GLU A 171 -4.66 -4.30 -32.07
N MET A 172 -3.94 -4.45 -33.18
CA MET A 172 -3.54 -5.75 -33.73
C MET A 172 -4.69 -6.76 -33.89
N ALA A 173 -5.94 -6.31 -33.93
CA ALA A 173 -7.08 -7.18 -34.16
C ALA A 173 -6.94 -7.92 -35.49
N ASP A 174 -7.25 -9.21 -35.47
CA ASP A 174 -7.22 -10.07 -36.66
C ASP A 174 -8.07 -9.48 -37.78
N ILE A 175 -7.66 -9.71 -39.03
CA ILE A 175 -8.40 -9.29 -40.21
C ILE A 175 -9.81 -9.88 -40.17
N GLY A 176 -10.82 -9.04 -40.40
CA GLY A 176 -12.24 -9.42 -40.37
C GLY A 176 -12.91 -9.24 -39.01
N THR A 177 -12.20 -8.77 -37.99
CA THR A 177 -12.78 -8.42 -36.69
C THR A 177 -13.86 -7.36 -36.88
N SER A 178 -15.08 -7.64 -36.42
CA SER A 178 -16.21 -6.71 -36.50
C SER A 178 -16.02 -5.55 -35.53
N VAL A 179 -16.00 -4.33 -36.04
CA VAL A 179 -15.80 -3.09 -35.26
C VAL A 179 -17.14 -2.47 -34.88
N PHE A 180 -18.00 -2.23 -35.87
CA PHE A 180 -19.28 -1.56 -35.68
C PHE A 180 -20.21 -1.84 -36.87
N GLN A 181 -21.52 -1.86 -36.66
CA GLN A 181 -22.49 -1.97 -37.74
C GLN A 181 -23.27 -0.67 -37.88
N ILE A 182 -23.13 -0.03 -39.04
CA ILE A 182 -23.91 1.16 -39.38
C ILE A 182 -25.21 0.78 -40.08
N THR A 183 -26.23 1.63 -39.94
CA THR A 183 -27.49 1.50 -40.67
C THR A 183 -27.89 2.86 -41.25
N ALA A 184 -28.17 2.89 -42.55
CA ALA A 184 -28.82 4.00 -43.23
C ALA A 184 -30.28 3.65 -43.53
N THR A 185 -31.13 4.64 -43.49
CA THR A 185 -32.56 4.55 -43.83
C THR A 185 -32.84 5.40 -45.05
N ASP A 186 -33.57 4.83 -45.99
CA ASP A 186 -34.09 5.52 -47.18
C ASP A 186 -35.62 5.48 -47.13
N ALA A 187 -36.27 6.56 -47.52
CA ALA A 187 -37.72 6.71 -47.41
C ALA A 187 -38.47 6.11 -48.63
N ASP A 188 -37.77 5.94 -49.76
CA ASP A 188 -38.35 5.48 -51.03
C ASP A 188 -38.80 4.00 -50.96
N ASP A 189 -39.43 3.49 -52.01
CA ASP A 189 -39.87 2.10 -52.09
C ASP A 189 -38.69 1.16 -52.39
N PRO A 190 -38.41 0.15 -51.55
CA PRO A 190 -37.34 -0.81 -51.85
C PRO A 190 -37.71 -1.79 -52.98
N THR A 191 -38.99 -1.89 -53.35
CA THR A 191 -39.49 -2.87 -54.33
C THR A 191 -39.60 -2.31 -55.75
N TYR A 192 -39.73 -0.99 -55.89
CA TYR A 192 -39.83 -0.32 -57.18
C TYR A 192 -38.47 0.25 -57.56
N GLY A 193 -37.92 -0.14 -58.71
CA GLY A 193 -36.61 0.37 -59.18
C GLY A 193 -35.39 0.05 -58.30
N ASN A 194 -35.57 -0.62 -57.16
CA ASN A 194 -34.62 -0.67 -56.04
C ASN A 194 -34.31 0.71 -55.43
N SER A 195 -35.21 1.69 -55.52
CA SER A 195 -34.96 3.07 -55.07
C SER A 195 -34.39 3.09 -53.65
N ALA A 196 -35.09 2.56 -52.66
CA ALA A 196 -34.58 2.51 -51.28
C ALA A 196 -33.54 1.40 -50.96
N LYS A 197 -33.01 0.68 -51.96
CA LYS A 197 -32.03 -0.39 -51.71
C LYS A 197 -30.62 0.18 -51.57
N VAL A 198 -30.17 0.29 -50.34
CA VAL A 198 -28.86 0.87 -49.99
C VAL A 198 -27.71 -0.11 -50.18
N ILE A 199 -26.59 0.39 -50.70
CA ILE A 199 -25.27 -0.23 -50.70
C ILE A 199 -24.28 0.67 -49.95
N TYR A 200 -23.54 0.09 -49.02
CA TYR A 200 -22.50 0.78 -48.24
C TYR A 200 -21.14 0.73 -48.94
N SER A 201 -20.37 1.80 -48.81
CA SER A 201 -18.98 1.86 -49.28
C SER A 201 -18.17 2.87 -48.46
N ILE A 202 -16.85 2.67 -48.36
CA ILE A 202 -15.96 3.66 -47.73
C ILE A 202 -15.68 4.75 -48.77
N LEU A 203 -16.14 5.97 -48.49
CA LEU A 203 -15.90 7.14 -49.34
C LEU A 203 -14.49 7.71 -49.11
N GLN A 204 -14.07 7.79 -47.85
CA GLN A 204 -12.76 8.29 -47.46
C GLN A 204 -12.30 7.61 -46.17
N GLY A 205 -11.04 7.21 -46.10
CA GLY A 205 -10.49 6.55 -44.92
C GLY A 205 -9.13 5.92 -45.21
N GLN A 206 -8.50 5.42 -44.16
CA GLN A 206 -7.28 4.61 -44.28
C GLN A 206 -7.65 3.16 -44.63
N PRO A 207 -6.75 2.39 -45.27
CA PRO A 207 -7.05 1.03 -45.73
C PRO A 207 -7.15 -0.03 -44.61
N PHE A 208 -7.13 0.39 -43.35
CA PHE A 208 -7.22 -0.50 -42.19
C PHE A 208 -8.64 -1.04 -41.95
N PHE A 209 -9.65 -0.47 -42.59
CA PHE A 209 -11.05 -0.87 -42.42
C PHE A 209 -11.70 -1.18 -43.76
N THR A 210 -12.67 -2.09 -43.72
CA THR A 210 -13.59 -2.41 -44.82
C THR A 210 -15.02 -2.33 -44.32
N VAL A 211 -15.99 -2.14 -45.21
CA VAL A 211 -17.41 -2.20 -44.90
C VAL A 211 -18.10 -3.23 -45.78
N ASP A 212 -18.91 -4.09 -45.18
CA ASP A 212 -19.73 -5.01 -45.94
C ASP A 212 -20.83 -4.20 -46.67
N PRO A 213 -20.92 -4.29 -48.01
CA PRO A 213 -21.77 -3.43 -48.81
C PRO A 213 -23.27 -3.67 -48.58
N LYS A 214 -23.67 -4.79 -47.99
CA LYS A 214 -25.08 -5.14 -47.78
C LYS A 214 -25.52 -4.94 -46.33
N THR A 215 -24.66 -5.28 -45.39
CA THR A 215 -24.99 -5.30 -43.96
C THR A 215 -24.54 -4.04 -43.22
N GLY A 216 -23.61 -3.26 -43.79
CA GLY A 216 -23.05 -2.08 -43.14
C GLY A 216 -22.08 -2.42 -42.00
N VAL A 217 -21.66 -3.68 -41.87
CA VAL A 217 -20.66 -4.09 -40.87
C VAL A 217 -19.29 -3.58 -41.29
N ILE A 218 -18.69 -2.74 -40.45
CA ILE A 218 -17.32 -2.28 -40.57
C ILE A 218 -16.42 -3.29 -39.86
N SER A 219 -15.40 -3.78 -40.58
CA SER A 219 -14.43 -4.75 -40.07
C SER A 219 -13.00 -4.30 -40.33
N THR A 220 -12.06 -4.84 -39.56
CA THR A 220 -10.63 -4.65 -39.81
C THR A 220 -10.21 -5.31 -41.13
N ALA A 221 -9.38 -4.63 -41.90
CA ALA A 221 -8.87 -5.09 -43.19
C ALA A 221 -7.36 -5.37 -43.18
N LEU A 222 -6.62 -4.74 -42.26
CA LEU A 222 -5.19 -4.92 -42.06
C LEU A 222 -4.87 -5.12 -40.57
N PRO A 223 -3.88 -5.98 -40.23
CA PRO A 223 -3.63 -6.37 -38.84
C PRO A 223 -2.60 -5.47 -38.11
N ASN A 224 -1.97 -4.52 -38.78
CA ASN A 224 -0.87 -3.72 -38.24
C ASN A 224 -1.32 -2.36 -37.71
N MET A 225 -2.54 -2.30 -37.17
CA MET A 225 -2.98 -1.15 -36.39
C MET A 225 -2.33 -1.23 -35.01
N ASP A 226 -1.64 -0.17 -34.63
CA ASP A 226 -0.84 -0.04 -33.41
C ASP A 226 -1.24 1.30 -32.77
N ARG A 227 -1.63 1.24 -31.49
CA ARG A 227 -2.15 2.35 -30.70
C ARG A 227 -1.03 3.31 -30.28
N GLU A 228 0.14 2.79 -29.92
CA GLU A 228 1.34 3.56 -29.57
C GLU A 228 1.80 4.44 -30.74
N THR A 229 1.62 3.94 -31.98
CA THR A 229 1.85 4.73 -33.19
C THR A 229 0.69 5.69 -33.49
N ARG A 230 -0.57 5.20 -33.43
CA ARG A 230 -1.76 6.00 -33.73
C ARG A 230 -3.03 5.41 -33.10
N GLU A 231 -3.55 6.10 -32.10
CA GLU A 231 -4.74 5.69 -31.34
C GLU A 231 -6.09 5.92 -32.05
N MET A 232 -6.20 6.87 -32.99
CA MET A 232 -7.49 7.28 -33.56
C MET A 232 -7.51 7.26 -35.10
N TYR A 233 -8.56 6.67 -35.63
CA TYR A 233 -8.89 6.60 -37.05
C TYR A 233 -10.26 7.19 -37.32
N SER A 234 -10.45 7.71 -38.53
CA SER A 234 -11.73 8.23 -39.00
C SER A 234 -12.01 7.65 -40.38
N VAL A 235 -13.19 7.07 -40.56
CA VAL A 235 -13.68 6.57 -41.85
C VAL A 235 -15.01 7.23 -42.18
N ILE A 236 -15.13 7.76 -43.40
CA ILE A 236 -16.36 8.31 -43.93
C ILE A 236 -17.04 7.22 -44.73
N ILE A 237 -18.20 6.79 -44.27
CA ILE A 237 -19.01 5.77 -44.93
C ILE A 237 -20.09 6.46 -45.75
N GLN A 238 -20.26 6.00 -46.99
CA GLN A 238 -21.34 6.39 -47.87
C GLN A 238 -22.36 5.26 -47.96
N ALA A 239 -23.63 5.63 -47.85
CA ALA A 239 -24.78 4.82 -48.23
C ALA A 239 -25.30 5.35 -49.57
N LYS A 240 -25.37 4.49 -50.58
CA LYS A 240 -25.88 4.83 -51.91
C LYS A 240 -27.09 3.97 -52.25
N ASP A 241 -28.18 4.61 -52.63
CA ASP A 241 -29.45 3.98 -52.98
C ASP A 241 -29.40 3.31 -54.38
N MET A 242 -30.55 2.87 -54.92
CA MET A 242 -30.63 2.23 -56.25
C MET A 242 -29.65 1.05 -56.42
N ALA A 243 -29.40 0.31 -55.35
CA ALA A 243 -28.38 -0.75 -55.28
C ALA A 243 -26.97 -0.30 -55.73
N GLY A 244 -26.61 0.97 -55.52
CA GLY A 244 -25.32 1.56 -55.87
C GLY A 244 -25.19 2.04 -57.32
N SER A 245 -26.28 2.06 -58.09
CA SER A 245 -26.29 2.40 -59.52
C SER A 245 -25.84 3.84 -59.81
N VAL A 246 -25.41 4.13 -61.06
CA VAL A 246 -24.81 5.43 -61.45
C VAL A 246 -25.79 6.62 -61.36
N GLY A 247 -27.08 6.40 -61.18
CA GLY A 247 -28.09 7.45 -60.94
C GLY A 247 -28.56 7.62 -59.49
N GLY A 248 -28.07 6.80 -58.57
CA GLY A 248 -28.55 6.80 -57.18
C GLY A 248 -28.06 7.98 -56.34
N LEU A 249 -28.88 8.43 -55.39
CA LEU A 249 -28.53 9.43 -54.39
C LEU A 249 -27.70 8.79 -53.27
N SER A 250 -27.01 9.64 -52.51
CA SER A 250 -26.10 9.17 -51.48
C SER A 250 -26.12 10.03 -50.22
N GLY A 251 -26.13 9.37 -49.06
CA GLY A 251 -25.81 9.96 -47.77
C GLY A 251 -24.43 9.54 -47.31
N SER A 252 -23.80 10.34 -46.43
CA SER A 252 -22.54 9.97 -45.81
C SER A 252 -22.53 10.28 -44.32
N THR A 253 -21.75 9.52 -43.56
CA THR A 253 -21.53 9.71 -42.12
C THR A 253 -20.07 9.42 -41.77
N THR A 254 -19.59 10.01 -40.68
CA THR A 254 -18.25 9.75 -40.15
C THR A 254 -18.32 8.76 -38.99
N VAL A 255 -17.41 7.80 -38.99
CA VAL A 255 -17.20 6.86 -37.88
C VAL A 255 -15.79 7.08 -37.33
N ASN A 256 -15.72 7.55 -36.08
CA ASN A 256 -14.47 7.70 -35.35
C ASN A 256 -14.16 6.38 -34.63
N ILE A 257 -13.01 5.78 -34.92
CA ILE A 257 -12.58 4.49 -34.39
C ILE A 257 -11.36 4.71 -33.50
N SER A 258 -11.51 4.44 -32.20
CA SER A 258 -10.39 4.46 -31.24
C SER A 258 -9.83 3.05 -31.04
N LEU A 259 -8.51 2.90 -31.06
CA LEU A 259 -7.88 1.65 -30.69
C LEU A 259 -7.89 1.46 -29.18
N THR A 260 -8.27 0.27 -28.71
CA THR A 260 -8.08 -0.12 -27.30
C THR A 260 -6.76 -0.84 -27.15
N ASP A 261 -6.06 -0.47 -26.08
CA ASP A 261 -4.72 -0.94 -25.72
C ASP A 261 -4.67 -2.46 -25.48
N VAL A 262 -3.61 -3.09 -25.94
CA VAL A 262 -3.23 -4.47 -25.60
C VAL A 262 -1.79 -4.49 -25.09
N ASN A 263 -1.44 -5.42 -24.21
CA ASN A 263 -0.11 -5.44 -23.58
C ASN A 263 0.96 -6.04 -24.51
N ASP A 264 1.41 -5.27 -25.51
CA ASP A 264 2.39 -5.68 -26.50
C ASP A 264 3.72 -4.92 -26.43
N ASN A 265 3.90 -4.05 -25.44
CA ASN A 265 5.18 -3.39 -25.18
C ASN A 265 5.79 -3.87 -23.87
N PRO A 266 6.58 -4.97 -23.89
CA PRO A 266 7.25 -5.45 -22.68
C PRO A 266 8.08 -4.35 -22.00
N PRO A 267 8.07 -4.27 -20.65
CA PRO A 267 8.80 -3.27 -19.90
C PRO A 267 10.31 -3.30 -20.18
N ARG A 268 10.92 -2.12 -20.33
CA ARG A 268 12.37 -1.96 -20.55
C ARG A 268 12.98 -0.88 -19.68
N PHE A 269 14.07 -1.20 -18.99
CA PHE A 269 14.90 -0.15 -18.39
C PHE A 269 15.67 0.61 -19.49
N PRO A 270 15.69 1.95 -19.46
CA PRO A 270 16.47 2.75 -20.40
C PRO A 270 17.97 2.42 -20.44
N GLN A 271 18.53 1.99 -19.30
CA GLN A 271 19.93 1.60 -19.15
C GLN A 271 20.03 0.26 -18.42
N LYS A 272 21.11 -0.50 -18.68
CA LYS A 272 21.42 -1.75 -17.95
C LYS A 272 22.21 -1.53 -16.67
N ASN A 273 22.87 -0.39 -16.55
CA ASN A 273 23.68 -0.02 -15.40
C ASN A 273 23.43 1.45 -15.05
N TYR A 274 22.97 1.69 -13.83
CA TYR A 274 22.81 3.01 -13.25
C TYR A 274 23.86 3.23 -12.17
N GLN A 275 24.17 4.50 -11.90
CA GLN A 275 25.00 4.90 -10.78
C GLN A 275 24.33 6.02 -10.01
N LEU A 276 24.42 5.96 -8.68
CA LEU A 276 23.85 6.95 -7.78
C LEU A 276 24.82 7.19 -6.63
N TYR A 277 25.02 8.46 -6.27
CA TYR A 277 25.78 8.85 -5.10
C TYR A 277 24.85 9.00 -3.90
N VAL A 278 25.20 8.40 -2.77
CA VAL A 278 24.43 8.50 -1.52
C VAL A 278 25.38 8.82 -0.38
N PRO A 279 25.20 9.93 0.35
CA PRO A 279 26.03 10.24 1.52
C PRO A 279 25.77 9.21 2.62
N GLU A 280 26.79 8.87 3.42
CA GLU A 280 26.60 7.91 4.51
C GLU A 280 25.66 8.41 5.62
N SER A 281 25.59 9.73 5.79
CA SER A 281 24.64 10.42 6.68
C SER A 281 23.17 10.32 6.23
N ALA A 282 22.88 9.61 5.14
CA ALA A 282 21.51 9.36 4.68
C ALA A 282 20.67 8.67 5.78
N GLN A 283 19.49 9.21 6.03
CA GLN A 283 18.62 8.73 7.10
C GLN A 283 17.92 7.42 6.75
N VAL A 284 17.92 6.48 7.70
CA VAL A 284 17.15 5.24 7.60
C VAL A 284 15.66 5.52 7.41
N GLY A 285 15.04 4.80 6.49
CA GLY A 285 13.64 4.93 6.10
C GLY A 285 13.36 6.04 5.08
N LYS A 286 14.35 6.84 4.69
CA LYS A 286 14.20 7.88 3.65
C LYS A 286 14.57 7.36 2.27
N ALA A 287 13.96 7.97 1.25
CA ALA A 287 14.26 7.71 -0.14
C ALA A 287 15.65 8.27 -0.48
N VAL A 288 16.49 7.43 -1.09
CA VAL A 288 17.85 7.77 -1.55
C VAL A 288 17.92 7.89 -3.07
N GLY A 289 16.98 7.28 -3.80
CA GLY A 289 16.96 7.33 -5.25
C GLY A 289 15.65 6.84 -5.84
N LYS A 290 15.52 6.99 -7.15
CA LYS A 290 14.37 6.54 -7.92
C LYS A 290 14.84 5.85 -9.19
N ILE A 291 14.04 4.91 -9.67
CA ILE A 291 14.30 4.22 -10.94
C ILE A 291 12.99 4.01 -11.68
N LYS A 292 13.03 4.02 -13.01
CA LYS A 292 11.85 3.88 -13.85
C LYS A 292 12.11 2.94 -15.01
N VAL A 293 11.13 2.09 -15.27
CA VAL A 293 10.98 1.30 -16.48
C VAL A 293 10.12 2.06 -17.49
N ASN A 294 10.46 1.96 -18.77
CA ASN A 294 9.62 2.41 -19.86
C ASN A 294 8.75 1.25 -20.35
N ASP A 295 7.47 1.52 -20.45
CA ASP A 295 6.42 0.63 -20.92
C ASP A 295 5.38 1.57 -21.57
N GLU A 296 5.20 1.42 -22.88
CA GLU A 296 4.45 2.35 -23.73
C GLU A 296 2.94 2.07 -23.71
N ASP A 297 2.53 0.95 -23.12
CA ASP A 297 1.12 0.54 -22.99
C ASP A 297 0.38 1.44 -21.99
N LEU A 298 -0.95 1.31 -21.92
CA LEU A 298 -1.81 2.15 -21.09
C LEU A 298 -2.49 1.40 -19.94
N GLY A 299 -2.71 2.17 -18.87
CA GLY A 299 -3.50 1.73 -17.72
C GLY A 299 -2.91 0.47 -17.08
N ILE A 300 -3.74 -0.58 -17.07
CA ILE A 300 -3.40 -1.86 -16.45
C ILE A 300 -2.27 -2.59 -17.19
N ASN A 301 -2.15 -2.36 -18.50
CA ASN A 301 -1.14 -2.98 -19.35
C ASN A 301 0.25 -2.35 -19.19
N SER A 302 0.39 -1.23 -18.48
CA SER A 302 1.70 -0.68 -18.11
C SER A 302 1.87 -0.44 -16.60
N GLU A 303 1.08 -1.16 -15.80
CA GLU A 303 1.21 -1.15 -14.35
C GLU A 303 2.43 -1.99 -13.92
N MET A 304 3.31 -1.39 -13.12
CA MET A 304 4.63 -1.93 -12.83
C MET A 304 4.84 -2.17 -11.35
N THR A 305 5.55 -3.24 -11.01
CA THR A 305 6.07 -3.50 -9.66
C THR A 305 7.58 -3.64 -9.68
N TYR A 306 8.23 -3.12 -8.64
CA TYR A 306 9.68 -3.15 -8.53
C TYR A 306 10.13 -4.02 -7.37
N ARG A 307 11.24 -4.75 -7.53
CA ARG A 307 11.89 -5.49 -6.46
C ARG A 307 13.41 -5.52 -6.57
N ILE A 308 14.07 -5.53 -5.42
CA ILE A 308 15.51 -5.83 -5.33
C ILE A 308 15.66 -7.34 -5.21
N THR A 309 16.44 -7.94 -6.12
CA THR A 309 16.53 -9.40 -6.28
C THR A 309 17.77 -10.00 -5.62
N ASN A 310 18.80 -9.20 -5.35
CA ASN A 310 19.99 -9.66 -4.64
C ASN A 310 19.87 -9.44 -3.12
N GLU A 311 20.27 -10.46 -2.34
CA GLU A 311 20.09 -10.49 -0.88
C GLU A 311 20.79 -9.33 -0.16
N GLU A 312 22.06 -9.06 -0.50
CA GLU A 312 22.82 -7.96 0.11
C GLU A 312 22.12 -6.61 -0.09
N GLY A 313 21.64 -6.36 -1.31
CA GLY A 313 20.90 -5.15 -1.64
C GLY A 313 19.59 -5.06 -0.85
N ALA A 314 18.82 -6.14 -0.79
CA ALA A 314 17.56 -6.20 -0.06
C ALA A 314 17.72 -6.11 1.47
N ALA A 315 18.91 -6.45 2.01
CA ALA A 315 19.22 -6.32 3.43
C ALA A 315 19.51 -4.86 3.85
N MET A 316 20.10 -4.07 2.97
CA MET A 316 20.47 -2.66 3.23
C MET A 316 19.45 -1.65 2.70
N PHE A 317 18.73 -1.99 1.63
CA PHE A 317 17.79 -1.11 0.94
C PHE A 317 16.43 -1.80 0.73
N SER A 318 15.40 -0.99 0.58
CA SER A 318 14.07 -1.40 0.09
C SER A 318 13.73 -0.62 -1.17
N ILE A 319 12.86 -1.20 -1.99
CA ILE A 319 12.22 -0.52 -3.10
C ILE A 319 10.70 -0.62 -2.96
N SER A 320 10.01 0.49 -3.14
CA SER A 320 8.55 0.56 -3.19
C SER A 320 8.11 1.13 -4.52
N THR A 321 6.95 0.71 -5.02
CA THR A 321 6.37 1.26 -6.24
C THR A 321 5.54 2.51 -5.92
N ASP A 322 5.77 3.59 -6.66
CA ASP A 322 4.86 4.72 -6.81
C ASP A 322 3.99 4.47 -8.05
N SER A 323 2.75 4.04 -7.85
CA SER A 323 1.83 3.66 -8.93
C SER A 323 1.45 4.85 -9.82
N ASP A 324 1.36 6.06 -9.27
CA ASP A 324 0.95 7.26 -10.01
C ASP A 324 2.02 7.66 -11.04
N LYS A 325 3.31 7.54 -10.65
CA LYS A 325 4.44 7.92 -11.51
C LYS A 325 5.08 6.72 -12.24
N ARG A 326 4.68 5.50 -11.87
CA ARG A 326 5.26 4.22 -12.31
C ARG A 326 6.76 4.13 -11.99
N GLU A 327 7.18 4.70 -10.86
CA GLU A 327 8.58 4.76 -10.42
C GLU A 327 8.84 3.80 -9.24
N GLY A 328 10.01 3.18 -9.21
CA GLY A 328 10.53 2.49 -8.03
C GLY A 328 11.28 3.47 -7.14
N ILE A 329 10.80 3.69 -5.91
CA ILE A 329 11.43 4.53 -4.89
C ILE A 329 12.35 3.66 -4.04
N ILE A 330 13.64 3.95 -4.07
CA ILE A 330 14.67 3.21 -3.32
C ILE A 330 14.89 3.93 -2.00
N SER A 331 14.75 3.22 -0.89
CA SER A 331 14.86 3.76 0.47
C SER A 331 15.84 2.95 1.32
N LEU A 332 16.49 3.62 2.26
CA LEU A 332 17.50 3.01 3.13
C LEU A 332 16.86 2.21 4.28
N ARG A 333 17.36 1.01 4.59
CA ARG A 333 16.88 0.18 5.72
C ARG A 333 17.82 0.18 6.92
N LYS A 334 19.11 0.33 6.69
CA LYS A 334 20.17 0.30 7.72
C LYS A 334 21.11 1.48 7.48
N PRO A 335 21.75 2.04 8.53
CA PRO A 335 22.70 3.12 8.36
C PRO A 335 23.83 2.68 7.42
N LEU A 336 24.32 3.64 6.63
CA LEU A 336 25.49 3.47 5.78
C LEU A 336 26.74 3.85 6.59
N ASP A 337 27.86 3.31 6.16
CA ASP A 337 29.16 3.53 6.78
C ASP A 337 30.20 3.37 5.67
N TYR A 338 30.78 4.49 5.27
CA TYR A 338 31.69 4.60 4.14
C TYR A 338 33.01 3.87 4.42
N GLU A 339 33.52 3.94 5.65
CA GLU A 339 34.72 3.28 6.16
C GLU A 339 34.64 1.76 6.03
N LYS A 340 33.46 1.21 6.33
CA LYS A 340 33.17 -0.23 6.19
C LYS A 340 32.92 -0.62 4.74
N LYS A 341 32.10 0.14 4.00
CA LYS A 341 31.73 -0.23 2.62
C LYS A 341 31.34 0.96 1.74
N LYS A 342 32.25 1.27 0.81
CA LYS A 342 32.17 2.40 -0.13
C LYS A 342 31.17 2.25 -1.29
N ALA A 343 30.64 1.05 -1.54
CA ALA A 343 29.68 0.85 -2.63
C ALA A 343 28.79 -0.37 -2.45
N TYR A 344 27.56 -0.26 -2.93
CA TYR A 344 26.58 -1.34 -3.02
C TYR A 344 26.11 -1.53 -4.46
N SER A 345 25.79 -2.77 -4.83
CA SER A 345 25.16 -3.08 -6.13
C SER A 345 23.78 -3.67 -5.87
N LEU A 346 22.75 -3.07 -6.45
CA LEU A 346 21.37 -3.57 -6.39
C LEU A 346 20.98 -4.13 -7.76
N ASN A 347 20.50 -5.36 -7.78
CA ASN A 347 19.86 -5.96 -8.95
C ASN A 347 18.36 -5.69 -8.86
N ILE A 348 17.88 -4.74 -9.65
CA ILE A 348 16.49 -4.29 -9.64
C ILE A 348 15.75 -4.97 -10.78
N GLU A 349 14.61 -5.58 -10.47
CA GLU A 349 13.66 -6.10 -11.45
C GLU A 349 12.41 -5.23 -11.45
N GLY A 350 11.97 -4.83 -12.64
CA GLY A 350 10.66 -4.23 -12.86
C GLY A 350 9.78 -5.25 -13.59
N VAL A 351 8.60 -5.52 -13.07
CA VAL A 351 7.66 -6.53 -13.59
C VAL A 351 6.32 -5.86 -13.88
N ASN A 352 5.82 -6.06 -15.09
CA ASN A 352 4.47 -5.67 -15.45
C ASN A 352 3.48 -6.64 -14.78
N THR A 353 2.48 -6.12 -14.06
CA THR A 353 1.59 -6.94 -13.23
C THR A 353 0.55 -7.72 -14.04
N HIS A 354 0.36 -7.38 -15.33
CA HIS A 354 -0.70 -7.91 -16.17
C HIS A 354 -0.17 -8.67 -17.37
N LEU A 355 0.22 -9.92 -17.13
CA LEU A 355 0.70 -10.82 -18.16
C LEU A 355 -0.37 -11.12 -19.21
N ASP A 356 -0.07 -10.85 -20.49
CA ASP A 356 -0.83 -11.37 -21.62
C ASP A 356 -0.05 -12.50 -22.32
N PRO A 357 -0.49 -13.77 -22.21
CA PRO A 357 0.18 -14.90 -22.84
C PRO A 357 0.32 -14.78 -24.36
N ARG A 358 -0.59 -14.05 -25.03
CA ARG A 358 -0.58 -13.86 -26.48
C ARG A 358 0.70 -13.19 -26.95
N PHE A 359 1.26 -12.31 -26.13
CA PHE A 359 2.44 -11.48 -26.44
C PHE A 359 3.73 -11.99 -25.77
N SER A 360 3.69 -13.18 -25.18
CA SER A 360 4.87 -13.82 -24.54
C SER A 360 6.07 -14.02 -25.47
N TYR A 361 5.85 -14.02 -26.79
CA TYR A 361 6.91 -14.11 -27.80
C TYR A 361 7.73 -12.82 -27.92
N LEU A 362 7.22 -11.67 -27.46
CA LEU A 362 7.93 -10.38 -27.47
C LEU A 362 8.99 -10.29 -26.36
N GLY A 363 8.91 -11.17 -25.37
CA GLY A 363 9.89 -11.29 -24.30
C GLY A 363 9.22 -11.53 -22.95
N PRO A 364 10.03 -11.61 -21.88
CA PRO A 364 9.49 -11.60 -20.54
C PRO A 364 8.86 -10.24 -20.25
N PHE A 365 7.67 -10.22 -19.63
CA PHE A 365 7.00 -9.01 -19.12
C PHE A 365 7.67 -8.45 -17.85
N LYS A 366 8.99 -8.46 -17.88
CA LYS A 366 9.89 -8.00 -16.83
C LYS A 366 11.25 -7.71 -17.44
N ASP A 367 11.93 -6.73 -16.87
CA ASP A 367 13.33 -6.45 -17.19
C ASP A 367 14.13 -6.29 -15.90
N THR A 368 15.45 -6.41 -16.04
CA THR A 368 16.40 -6.26 -14.94
C THR A 368 17.47 -5.25 -15.28
N THR A 369 17.93 -4.54 -14.25
CA THR A 369 19.04 -3.59 -14.33
C THR A 369 19.86 -3.64 -13.05
N THR A 370 21.12 -3.21 -13.14
CA THR A 370 22.00 -3.05 -11.98
C THR A 370 22.08 -1.58 -11.61
N LEU A 371 21.90 -1.24 -10.34
CA LEU A 371 22.17 0.09 -9.79
C LEU A 371 23.36 0.00 -8.83
N LYS A 372 24.45 0.70 -9.17
CA LYS A 372 25.59 0.85 -8.28
C LYS A 372 25.43 2.12 -7.45
N LEU A 373 25.30 1.95 -6.15
CA LEU A 373 25.32 3.05 -5.19
C LEU A 373 26.76 3.26 -4.73
N ILE A 374 27.25 4.49 -4.91
CA ILE A 374 28.56 4.93 -4.44
C ILE A 374 28.30 5.69 -3.14
N ILE A 375 28.85 5.21 -2.05
CA ILE A 375 28.69 5.86 -0.74
C ILE A 375 29.67 7.02 -0.66
N GLY A 376 29.14 8.15 -0.23
CA GLY A 376 29.88 9.37 0.00
C GLY A 376 30.35 9.48 1.43
N ASP A 377 31.64 9.75 1.58
CA ASP A 377 32.30 10.13 2.83
C ASP A 377 31.72 11.44 3.36
N VAL A 378 31.33 11.48 4.63
CA VAL A 378 30.81 12.66 5.32
C VAL A 378 31.54 12.81 6.66
N ASP A 379 32.26 13.91 6.80
CA ASP A 379 33.00 14.35 8.01
C ASP A 379 32.34 13.91 9.34
N GLU A 380 33.02 13.01 10.07
CA GLU A 380 32.57 12.45 11.35
C GLU A 380 33.54 12.78 12.49
N ALA A 381 33.00 12.95 13.70
CA ALA A 381 33.84 13.26 14.85
C ALA A 381 34.86 12.16 15.18
N PRO A 382 36.03 12.51 15.76
CA PRO A 382 37.04 11.52 16.15
C PRO A 382 36.47 10.48 17.12
N VAL A 383 36.86 9.22 16.98
CA VAL A 383 36.38 8.12 17.82
C VAL A 383 37.48 7.64 18.75
N PHE A 384 37.21 7.60 20.06
CA PHE A 384 38.14 7.04 21.05
C PHE A 384 38.33 5.53 20.84
N THR A 385 39.53 5.04 21.13
CA THR A 385 39.87 3.61 20.95
C THR A 385 39.21 2.71 21.99
N MET A 386 38.75 3.27 23.11
CA MET A 386 38.05 2.58 24.19
C MET A 386 36.78 3.36 24.57
N ASP A 387 35.76 2.64 25.05
CA ASP A 387 34.51 3.23 25.53
C ASP A 387 34.67 3.94 26.88
N TYR A 388 35.71 3.57 27.65
CA TYR A 388 36.11 4.19 28.91
C TYR A 388 37.58 3.86 29.21
N TYR A 389 38.23 4.69 30.04
CA TYR A 389 39.58 4.43 30.53
C TYR A 389 39.59 4.38 32.07
N ILE A 390 40.36 3.45 32.62
CA ILE A 390 40.69 3.42 34.05
C ILE A 390 42.20 3.63 34.16
N MET A 391 42.61 4.59 34.97
CA MET A 391 44.00 4.96 35.17
C MET A 391 44.30 5.02 36.67
N ASP A 392 45.53 4.73 37.06
CA ASP A 392 45.93 4.66 38.46
C ASP A 392 47.03 5.68 38.75
N VAL A 393 46.94 6.35 39.89
CA VAL A 393 47.98 7.29 40.35
C VAL A 393 48.10 7.23 41.87
N TYR A 394 49.31 7.21 42.40
CA TYR A 394 49.51 7.28 43.86
C TYR A 394 49.17 8.66 44.40
N GLU A 395 48.59 8.74 45.60
CA GLU A 395 48.19 10.04 46.18
C GLU A 395 49.36 11.00 46.45
N ASN A 396 50.53 10.45 46.78
CA ASN A 396 51.75 11.22 46.99
C ASN A 396 52.41 11.71 45.69
N ALA A 397 51.80 11.44 44.52
CA ALA A 397 52.30 11.89 43.24
C ALA A 397 52.35 13.43 43.18
N PRO A 398 53.51 14.03 42.86
CA PRO A 398 53.61 15.47 42.71
C PRO A 398 52.79 15.95 41.51
N ALA A 399 52.48 17.25 41.49
CA ALA A 399 51.93 17.90 40.30
C ALA A 399 52.83 17.68 39.07
N GLY A 400 52.20 17.37 37.93
CA GLY A 400 52.85 17.04 36.67
C GLY A 400 53.14 15.54 36.47
N THR A 401 52.67 14.68 37.39
CA THR A 401 52.83 13.23 37.24
C THR A 401 51.95 12.70 36.12
N GLU A 402 52.50 11.85 35.26
CA GLU A 402 51.78 11.18 34.18
C GLU A 402 50.86 10.09 34.75
N VAL A 403 49.56 10.19 34.45
CA VAL A 403 48.53 9.26 34.94
C VAL A 403 48.22 8.20 33.89
N GLY A 404 48.09 8.61 32.63
CA GLY A 404 47.81 7.73 31.51
C GLY A 404 47.50 8.51 30.24
N MET A 405 47.28 7.82 29.12
CA MET A 405 47.06 8.45 27.82
C MET A 405 45.75 7.94 27.21
N VAL A 406 44.92 8.85 26.71
CA VAL A 406 43.75 8.51 25.89
C VAL A 406 44.11 8.63 24.42
N THR A 407 43.40 7.90 23.55
CA THR A 407 43.64 7.98 22.11
C THR A 407 42.34 7.97 21.35
N ALA A 408 42.15 8.93 20.46
CA ALA A 408 41.07 8.99 19.49
C ALA A 408 41.64 9.06 18.06
N GLN A 409 40.87 8.54 17.12
CA GLN A 409 41.18 8.57 15.70
C GLN A 409 39.95 9.01 14.92
N ASP A 410 40.19 9.91 13.99
CA ASP A 410 39.23 10.31 12.96
C ASP A 410 38.93 9.11 12.04
N PRO A 411 37.65 8.69 11.91
CA PRO A 411 37.29 7.53 11.11
C PRO A 411 37.41 7.79 9.60
N ASP A 412 37.24 9.03 9.17
CA ASP A 412 37.11 9.44 7.77
C ASP A 412 38.33 9.06 6.91
N SER A 413 38.11 8.99 5.58
CA SER A 413 39.21 8.60 4.68
C SER A 413 40.36 9.60 4.62
N THR A 414 40.07 10.88 4.90
CA THR A 414 41.07 11.93 5.09
C THR A 414 41.22 12.28 6.55
N ARG A 415 41.83 11.36 7.31
CA ARG A 415 42.04 11.48 8.75
C ARG A 415 42.44 12.89 9.20
N GLY A 416 41.52 13.56 9.88
CA GLY A 416 41.77 14.80 10.60
C GLY A 416 42.82 14.63 11.69
N LYS A 417 43.55 15.70 12.00
CA LYS A 417 44.36 15.75 13.22
C LYS A 417 43.43 15.98 14.41
N VAL A 418 43.60 15.17 15.46
CA VAL A 418 42.76 15.20 16.66
C VAL A 418 43.41 16.06 17.75
N ARG A 419 42.59 16.82 18.47
CA ARG A 419 42.96 17.55 19.69
C ARG A 419 42.13 17.11 20.88
N TYR A 420 42.77 17.07 22.04
CA TYR A 420 42.16 16.64 23.30
C TYR A 420 41.96 17.79 24.28
N SER A 421 40.94 17.68 25.11
CA SER A 421 40.66 18.59 26.22
C SER A 421 39.83 17.89 27.31
N ILE A 422 39.86 18.37 28.55
CA ILE A 422 38.98 17.88 29.62
C ILE A 422 37.73 18.77 29.66
N ASP A 423 36.54 18.17 29.82
CA ASP A 423 35.29 18.89 29.97
C ASP A 423 35.26 19.62 31.33
N GLN A 424 35.22 20.95 31.26
CA GLN A 424 35.32 21.86 32.41
C GLN A 424 34.07 21.87 33.30
N ASN A 425 33.01 21.16 32.91
CA ASN A 425 31.78 21.04 33.70
C ASN A 425 31.84 19.92 34.76
N ALA A 426 32.93 19.15 34.84
CA ALA A 426 33.10 18.09 35.82
C ALA A 426 33.80 18.59 37.11
N GLU A 427 33.39 18.07 38.28
CA GLU A 427 33.93 18.42 39.61
C GLU A 427 35.46 18.16 39.76
N GLY A 428 36.09 17.48 38.80
CA GLY A 428 37.51 17.11 38.79
C GLY A 428 38.43 17.88 37.83
N ASP A 429 37.94 18.87 37.07
CA ASP A 429 38.74 19.59 36.05
C ASP A 429 39.96 20.33 36.64
N ALA A 430 39.90 20.72 37.91
CA ALA A 430 41.02 21.38 38.60
C ALA A 430 42.11 20.42 39.12
N LEU A 431 41.96 19.10 38.94
CA LEU A 431 42.89 18.08 39.45
C LEU A 431 43.80 17.48 38.37
N PHE A 432 43.34 17.52 37.12
CA PHE A 432 44.03 16.88 36.00
C PHE A 432 44.14 17.84 34.83
N SER A 433 45.19 17.69 34.03
CA SER A 433 45.34 18.38 32.75
C SER A 433 45.66 17.38 31.66
N ILE A 434 45.31 17.71 30.42
CA ILE A 434 45.56 16.85 29.27
C ILE A 434 46.40 17.59 28.24
N ASP A 435 47.39 16.91 27.67
CA ASP A 435 48.15 17.42 26.53
C ASP A 435 47.29 17.42 25.27
N VAL A 436 47.24 18.57 24.60
CA VAL A 436 46.30 18.84 23.50
C VAL A 436 46.55 17.95 22.28
N ASP A 437 47.79 17.54 22.02
CA ASP A 437 48.16 16.81 20.80
C ASP A 437 48.35 15.30 21.05
N SER A 438 48.81 14.91 22.25
CA SER A 438 49.10 13.50 22.58
C SER A 438 48.01 12.79 23.38
N GLY A 439 47.14 13.53 24.08
CA GLY A 439 46.12 12.95 24.95
C GLY A 439 46.66 12.41 26.29
N LEU A 440 47.88 12.80 26.68
CA LEU A 440 48.49 12.44 27.96
C LEU A 440 47.83 13.23 29.11
N VAL A 441 47.26 12.50 30.07
CA VAL A 441 46.64 13.04 31.29
C VAL A 441 47.71 13.11 32.39
N THR A 442 47.80 14.27 33.04
CA THR A 442 48.75 14.55 34.12
C THR A 442 48.04 15.16 35.33
N THR A 443 48.60 14.98 36.53
CA THR A 443 48.11 15.65 37.74
C THR A 443 48.46 17.14 37.74
N THR A 444 47.60 18.01 38.25
CA THR A 444 47.89 19.45 38.40
C THR A 444 48.18 19.87 39.84
N ARG A 445 47.76 19.03 40.79
CA ARG A 445 47.97 19.18 42.23
C ARG A 445 48.10 17.80 42.88
N ASN A 446 48.54 17.79 44.13
CA ASN A 446 48.59 16.57 44.93
C ASN A 446 47.18 16.03 45.17
N LEU A 447 47.07 14.72 45.29
CA LEU A 447 45.83 14.01 45.54
C LEU A 447 45.85 13.48 46.99
N ASP A 448 44.68 13.23 47.55
CA ASP A 448 44.50 12.66 48.89
C ASP A 448 43.41 11.61 48.76
N ARG A 449 43.77 10.35 48.97
CA ARG A 449 42.88 9.23 48.74
C ARG A 449 41.86 9.11 49.86
N GLU A 450 42.22 9.44 51.10
CA GLU A 450 41.32 9.45 52.25
C GLU A 450 40.23 10.51 52.11
N GLU A 451 40.49 11.57 51.33
CA GLU A 451 39.46 12.51 50.89
C GLU A 451 38.62 11.93 49.74
N VAL A 452 39.26 11.61 48.60
CA VAL A 452 38.58 11.09 47.40
C VAL A 452 39.43 10.04 46.68
N ALA A 453 39.07 8.77 46.84
CA ALA A 453 39.78 7.65 46.21
C ALA A 453 39.54 7.48 44.69
N TRP A 454 38.48 8.09 44.13
CA TRP A 454 38.10 7.92 42.73
C TRP A 454 37.68 9.25 42.11
N HIS A 455 38.36 9.65 41.03
CA HIS A 455 37.99 10.83 40.26
C HIS A 455 37.45 10.43 38.89
N ASN A 456 36.32 11.02 38.50
CA ASN A 456 35.77 10.82 37.16
C ASN A 456 35.91 12.11 36.38
N ILE A 457 36.68 12.07 35.29
CA ILE A 457 36.80 13.16 34.33
C ILE A 457 36.19 12.73 32.99
N THR A 458 35.71 13.69 32.21
CA THR A 458 35.26 13.44 30.84
C THR A 458 36.24 14.09 29.89
N VAL A 459 36.85 13.30 29.00
CA VAL A 459 37.79 13.81 28.01
C VAL A 459 37.06 13.98 26.69
N MET A 460 37.27 15.14 26.06
CA MET A 460 36.73 15.50 24.75
C MET A 460 37.83 15.42 23.69
N ALA A 461 37.53 14.82 22.54
CA ALA A 461 38.35 14.85 21.34
C ALA A 461 37.62 15.61 20.23
N SER A 462 38.38 16.39 19.44
CA SER A 462 37.85 17.21 18.35
C SER A 462 38.84 17.28 17.19
N GLU A 463 38.38 17.52 15.98
CA GLU A 463 39.27 17.80 14.86
C GLU A 463 39.84 19.22 14.89
N ILE A 464 41.03 19.39 14.34
CA ILE A 464 41.65 20.72 14.18
C ILE A 464 40.86 21.59 13.20
N ASP A 465 40.41 21.01 12.09
CA ASP A 465 39.80 21.76 10.98
C ASP A 465 38.28 21.95 11.20
N ASN A 466 37.64 21.07 11.98
CA ASN A 466 36.22 21.16 12.34
C ASN A 466 35.97 20.97 13.86
N PRO A 467 36.19 22.01 14.68
CA PRO A 467 36.08 21.91 16.14
C PRO A 467 34.65 21.68 16.67
N ASN A 468 33.64 21.67 15.79
CA ASN A 468 32.26 21.36 16.18
C ASN A 468 31.99 19.85 16.22
N LEU A 469 32.82 19.05 15.57
CA LEU A 469 32.76 17.59 15.61
C LEU A 469 33.55 17.11 16.81
N VAL A 470 32.81 16.73 17.86
CA VAL A 470 33.38 16.37 19.15
C VAL A 470 32.88 15.02 19.63
N SER A 471 33.76 14.26 20.25
CA SER A 471 33.42 13.03 20.97
C SER A 471 33.89 13.11 22.41
N TYR A 472 33.30 12.29 23.27
CA TYR A 472 33.56 12.27 24.70
C TYR A 472 33.85 10.85 25.17
N VAL A 473 34.78 10.70 26.10
CA VAL A 473 35.06 9.44 26.79
C VAL A 473 35.16 9.64 28.30
N PRO A 474 34.49 8.82 29.12
CA PRO A 474 34.69 8.84 30.56
C PRO A 474 36.05 8.22 30.92
N VAL A 475 36.78 8.91 31.80
CA VAL A 475 38.04 8.45 32.37
C VAL A 475 37.92 8.46 33.88
N THR A 476 38.11 7.29 34.47
CA THR A 476 38.13 7.10 35.92
C THR A 476 39.58 6.98 36.37
N VAL A 477 39.99 7.89 37.25
CA VAL A 477 41.30 7.87 37.89
C VAL A 477 41.15 7.29 39.30
N GLN A 478 41.75 6.13 39.53
CA GLN A 478 41.87 5.53 40.85
C GLN A 478 43.10 6.10 41.56
N VAL A 479 42.87 6.67 42.74
CA VAL A 479 43.97 7.10 43.61
C VAL A 479 44.42 5.89 44.43
N LEU A 480 45.70 5.52 44.27
CA LEU A 480 46.33 4.43 44.98
C LEU A 480 46.87 4.92 46.33
N ASP A 481 46.67 4.08 47.34
CA ASP A 481 47.09 4.27 48.73
C ASP A 481 48.59 4.36 48.90
N VAL A 482 49.02 5.25 49.79
CA VAL A 482 50.36 5.33 50.36
C VAL A 482 50.19 5.42 51.87
N ASN A 483 51.02 4.68 52.62
CA ASN A 483 50.92 4.68 54.08
C ASN A 483 51.40 6.02 54.67
N ASP A 484 50.51 6.99 54.82
CA ASP A 484 50.79 8.35 55.28
C ASP A 484 49.98 8.77 56.53
N ASN A 485 49.01 7.95 56.95
CA ASN A 485 48.30 8.10 58.21
C ASN A 485 48.84 7.12 59.24
N ALA A 486 49.05 7.62 60.46
CA ALA A 486 49.43 6.75 61.58
C ALA A 486 48.19 6.10 62.22
N PRO A 487 48.29 4.85 62.68
CA PRO A 487 47.14 4.16 63.28
C PRO A 487 46.80 4.75 64.64
N TYR A 488 45.54 4.67 65.04
CA TYR A 488 45.08 5.11 66.36
C TYR A 488 44.21 4.04 67.04
N ILE A 489 44.10 4.12 68.36
CA ILE A 489 43.31 3.15 69.14
C ILE A 489 41.86 3.62 69.23
N ALA A 490 40.96 2.88 68.58
CA ALA A 490 39.52 3.10 68.70
C ALA A 490 39.02 2.54 70.03
N THR A 491 38.47 3.39 70.89
CA THR A 491 37.88 2.96 72.17
C THR A 491 36.40 3.35 72.23
N ASP A 492 35.52 2.36 72.06
CA ASP A 492 34.05 2.58 72.07
C ASP A 492 33.48 2.69 73.49
N SER A 493 34.30 2.55 74.52
CA SER A 493 33.87 2.51 75.92
C SER A 493 35.00 2.96 76.86
N ALA A 494 34.63 3.58 77.97
CA ALA A 494 35.58 3.93 79.02
C ALA A 494 36.25 2.65 79.56
N LEU A 495 37.58 2.61 79.55
CA LEU A 495 38.33 1.50 80.12
C LEU A 495 38.17 1.54 81.64
N VAL A 496 37.73 0.43 82.23
CA VAL A 496 37.45 0.35 83.66
C VAL A 496 38.12 -0.86 84.29
N VAL A 497 38.71 -0.66 85.47
CA VAL A 497 39.44 -1.70 86.22
C VAL A 497 38.81 -1.93 87.59
N CYS A 498 38.57 -3.20 87.90
CA CYS A 498 37.92 -3.62 89.14
C CYS A 498 38.89 -3.53 90.33
N GLU A 499 38.44 -3.02 91.48
CA GLU A 499 39.27 -2.94 92.70
C GLU A 499 39.84 -4.31 93.14
N GLY A 500 39.10 -5.39 92.89
CA GLY A 500 39.50 -6.77 93.17
C GLY A 500 40.25 -7.48 92.04
N SER A 501 40.76 -6.75 91.04
CA SER A 501 41.48 -7.36 89.92
C SER A 501 42.75 -8.07 90.38
N LYS A 502 43.00 -9.26 89.83
CA LYS A 502 44.21 -10.04 90.14
C LYS A 502 45.33 -9.73 89.16
N ALA A 503 46.59 -9.90 89.59
CA ALA A 503 47.74 -9.83 88.68
C ALA A 503 47.57 -10.84 87.53
N GLY A 504 47.83 -10.40 86.30
CA GLY A 504 47.64 -11.16 85.06
C GLY A 504 46.20 -11.20 84.53
N GLN A 505 45.23 -10.54 85.17
CA GLN A 505 43.86 -10.49 84.68
C GLN A 505 43.74 -9.52 83.50
N VAL A 506 43.09 -9.95 82.41
CA VAL A 506 42.71 -9.08 81.28
C VAL A 506 41.61 -8.11 81.71
N ILE A 507 41.86 -6.82 81.54
CA ILE A 507 40.95 -5.72 81.83
C ILE A 507 40.07 -5.45 80.61
N GLN A 508 40.69 -5.19 79.47
CA GLN A 508 40.01 -4.94 78.20
C GLN A 508 40.93 -5.25 77.02
N THR A 509 40.32 -5.66 75.92
CA THR A 509 40.99 -5.79 74.63
C THR A 509 40.77 -4.50 73.83
N ILE A 510 41.85 -3.85 73.45
CA ILE A 510 41.87 -2.65 72.61
C ILE A 510 42.14 -3.03 71.15
N ARG A 511 41.65 -2.24 70.21
CA ARG A 511 41.86 -2.42 68.78
C ARG A 511 42.34 -1.12 68.16
N ALA A 512 43.17 -1.24 67.14
CA ALA A 512 43.62 -0.10 66.35
C ALA A 512 42.83 0.03 65.05
N THR A 513 42.81 1.23 64.51
CA THR A 513 42.19 1.59 63.25
C THR A 513 43.12 2.55 62.53
N ASP A 514 43.17 2.43 61.20
CA ASP A 514 43.93 3.29 60.32
C ASP A 514 43.01 3.83 59.23
N LYS A 515 43.34 5.01 58.68
CA LYS A 515 42.62 5.57 57.53
C LYS A 515 43.13 4.98 56.22
N ASP A 516 44.37 4.52 56.18
CA ASP A 516 44.97 3.91 55.00
C ASP A 516 44.30 2.55 54.70
N ASN A 517 44.19 2.16 53.44
CA ASN A 517 43.49 0.92 53.01
C ASN A 517 44.50 -0.21 52.79
N PHE A 518 45.69 -0.11 53.37
CA PHE A 518 46.73 -1.10 53.20
C PHE A 518 46.13 -2.46 53.57
N ALA A 519 46.14 -3.38 52.60
CA ALA A 519 45.25 -4.53 52.47
C ALA A 519 45.48 -5.62 53.55
N ASN A 520 45.30 -5.26 54.82
CA ASN A 520 45.63 -5.95 56.08
C ASN A 520 47.03 -5.64 56.66
N GLY A 521 47.30 -4.38 56.99
CA GLY A 521 48.38 -4.05 57.93
C GLY A 521 48.10 -4.68 59.31
N ARG A 522 48.99 -5.57 59.79
CA ARG A 522 48.92 -6.09 61.16
C ARG A 522 49.37 -4.97 62.10
N PHE A 523 48.50 -4.52 62.99
CA PHE A 523 48.90 -3.56 64.02
C PHE A 523 49.72 -4.28 65.10
N THR A 524 50.81 -3.63 65.52
CA THR A 524 51.61 -4.10 66.66
C THR A 524 51.50 -3.12 67.80
N PHE A 525 51.48 -3.63 69.04
CA PHE A 525 51.22 -2.81 70.21
C PHE A 525 52.32 -2.98 71.27
N ALA A 526 52.77 -1.89 71.85
CA ALA A 526 53.71 -1.92 72.97
C ALA A 526 53.47 -0.77 73.95
N LEU A 527 54.07 -0.89 75.13
CA LEU A 527 54.25 0.24 76.04
C LEU A 527 55.51 1.02 75.60
N PRO A 528 55.55 2.35 75.71
CA PRO A 528 56.72 3.13 75.31
C PRO A 528 57.97 2.66 76.05
N GLU A 529 59.04 2.33 75.31
CA GLU A 529 60.31 1.85 75.89
C GLU A 529 61.05 2.95 76.68
N ASP A 530 60.81 4.21 76.36
CA ASP A 530 61.40 5.38 77.02
C ASP A 530 60.83 5.65 78.42
N LEU A 531 59.79 4.92 78.82
CA LEU A 531 59.16 5.03 80.13
C LEU A 531 59.54 3.85 81.03
N PRO A 532 59.70 4.08 82.34
CA PRO A 532 59.89 2.97 83.28
C PRO A 532 58.71 2.01 83.22
N ALA A 533 58.97 0.72 83.42
CA ALA A 533 57.95 -0.33 83.39
C ALA A 533 56.74 0.07 84.24
N ASN A 534 55.55 0.04 83.63
CA ASN A 534 54.33 0.48 84.30
C ASN A 534 54.01 -0.49 85.46
N PRO A 535 53.98 -0.02 86.73
CA PRO A 535 53.81 -0.89 87.88
C PRO A 535 52.36 -1.40 88.04
N ASN A 536 51.40 -0.81 87.30
CA ASN A 536 49.98 -1.07 87.47
C ASN A 536 49.42 -1.96 86.34
N PHE A 537 49.89 -1.78 85.10
CA PHE A 537 49.37 -2.46 83.91
C PHE A 537 50.48 -2.99 83.00
N THR A 538 50.20 -4.09 82.32
CA THR A 538 51.02 -4.65 81.23
C THR A 538 50.17 -4.81 79.99
N LEU A 539 50.81 -4.82 78.82
CA LEU A 539 50.15 -5.03 77.55
C LEU A 539 50.57 -6.38 76.97
N LYS A 540 49.60 -7.12 76.41
CA LYS A 540 49.86 -8.32 75.60
C LYS A 540 49.31 -8.08 74.21
N ASP A 541 50.18 -8.04 73.22
CA ASP A 541 49.76 -8.11 71.81
C ASP A 541 49.15 -9.49 71.56
N ASN A 542 47.92 -9.52 71.03
CA ASN A 542 47.19 -10.76 70.76
C ASN A 542 47.50 -11.30 69.35
N GLU A 543 48.32 -10.60 68.56
CA GLU A 543 48.71 -10.97 67.20
C GLU A 543 47.56 -10.96 66.18
N ASP A 544 46.41 -10.40 66.53
CA ASP A 544 45.19 -10.34 65.71
C ASP A 544 44.69 -8.89 65.53
N SER A 545 45.62 -7.93 65.42
CA SER A 545 45.35 -6.49 65.37
C SER A 545 44.61 -5.95 66.61
N SER A 546 44.71 -6.68 67.72
CA SER A 546 44.23 -6.27 69.04
C SER A 546 45.28 -6.50 70.11
N ALA A 547 45.19 -5.75 71.21
CA ALA A 547 46.01 -5.97 72.38
C ALA A 547 45.16 -6.09 73.63
N SER A 548 45.54 -6.99 74.53
CA SER A 548 44.90 -7.13 75.84
C SER A 548 45.65 -6.29 76.86
N VAL A 549 44.96 -5.36 77.51
CA VAL A 549 45.48 -4.65 78.69
C VAL A 549 45.27 -5.53 79.92
N LEU A 550 46.34 -5.85 80.66
CA LEU A 550 46.29 -6.70 81.84
C LEU A 550 46.72 -5.95 83.10
N ALA A 551 46.15 -6.32 84.24
CA ALA A 551 46.60 -5.85 85.54
C ALA A 551 47.98 -6.44 85.86
N HIS A 552 48.99 -5.61 86.11
CA HIS A 552 50.33 -6.06 86.52
C HIS A 552 50.37 -6.38 88.02
N ARG A 553 49.67 -5.58 88.82
CA ARG A 553 49.57 -5.72 90.29
C ARG A 553 48.27 -6.36 90.73
N GLN A 554 48.23 -6.75 92.00
CA GLN A 554 47.02 -7.21 92.66
C GLN A 554 46.29 -6.05 93.34
N GLY A 555 45.01 -5.90 93.01
CA GLY A 555 44.11 -4.94 93.61
C GLY A 555 44.34 -3.49 93.17
N PHE A 556 43.24 -2.77 93.06
CA PHE A 556 43.19 -1.32 92.81
C PHE A 556 42.30 -0.69 93.88
N SER A 557 42.53 0.58 94.21
CA SER A 557 41.72 1.31 95.20
C SER A 557 41.26 2.62 94.60
N GLN A 558 39.94 2.81 94.48
CA GLN A 558 39.40 4.05 93.94
C GLN A 558 39.74 5.25 94.84
N ALA A 559 39.91 5.03 96.15
CA ALA A 559 40.28 6.06 97.12
C ALA A 559 41.76 6.48 97.03
N GLU A 560 42.65 5.60 96.55
CA GLU A 560 44.07 5.92 96.35
C GLU A 560 44.29 6.63 95.03
N GLN A 561 43.70 6.11 93.96
CA GLN A 561 43.81 6.69 92.62
C GLN A 561 42.61 6.26 91.76
N GLU A 562 41.76 7.22 91.39
CA GLU A 562 40.56 6.93 90.59
C GLU A 562 40.86 6.69 89.11
N LEU A 563 41.84 7.41 88.54
CA LEU A 563 42.19 7.35 87.13
C LEU A 563 43.66 7.00 86.94
N TYR A 564 43.92 6.06 86.06
CA TYR A 564 45.25 5.71 85.59
C TYR A 564 45.38 6.05 84.11
N GLN A 565 46.54 6.56 83.75
CA GLN A 565 46.90 6.84 82.36
C GLN A 565 47.93 5.81 81.90
N LEU A 566 47.65 5.16 80.78
CA LEU A 566 48.49 4.16 80.16
C LEU A 566 48.80 4.59 78.73
N PRO A 567 50.01 5.12 78.44
CA PRO A 567 50.45 5.32 77.07
C PRO A 567 50.62 3.96 76.39
N VAL A 568 50.02 3.80 75.22
CA VAL A 568 50.20 2.64 74.36
C VAL A 568 50.66 3.14 72.99
N VAL A 569 51.77 2.62 72.51
CA VAL A 569 52.25 2.87 71.15
C VAL A 569 51.69 1.79 70.25
N VAL A 570 51.13 2.20 69.11
CA VAL A 570 50.68 1.32 68.05
C VAL A 570 51.44 1.64 66.78
N TRP A 571 51.93 0.62 66.09
CA TRP A 571 52.51 0.72 64.76
C TRP A 571 51.61 0.04 63.74
N ASP A 572 51.56 0.58 62.54
CA ASP A 572 50.93 -0.07 61.40
C ASP A 572 51.83 -1.18 60.83
N GLY A 573 51.42 -1.77 59.71
CA GLY A 573 52.23 -2.72 58.96
C GLY A 573 52.65 -2.19 57.59
N GLY A 574 52.55 -0.88 57.37
CA GLY A 574 52.79 -0.24 56.09
C GLY A 574 54.28 0.07 55.86
N GLU A 575 54.60 0.51 54.64
CA GLU A 575 55.92 1.06 54.30
C GLU A 575 55.75 2.50 53.80
N PRO A 576 56.32 3.51 54.50
CA PRO A 576 57.09 3.42 55.75
C PRO A 576 56.19 3.05 56.95
N LEU A 577 56.79 2.40 57.95
CA LEU A 577 56.12 2.08 59.21
C LEU A 577 55.77 3.36 59.98
N LEU A 578 54.48 3.65 60.20
CA LEU A 578 54.06 4.79 61.03
C LEU A 578 53.56 4.31 62.40
N SER A 579 53.61 5.21 63.37
CA SER A 579 53.21 4.92 64.73
C SER A 579 52.58 6.11 65.43
N SER A 580 51.66 5.83 66.35
CA SER A 580 51.10 6.83 67.24
C SER A 580 51.09 6.34 68.68
N THR A 581 51.14 7.29 69.62
CA THR A 581 50.98 6.99 71.05
C THR A 581 49.61 7.44 71.50
N SER A 582 48.76 6.48 71.89
CA SER A 582 47.43 6.73 72.43
C SER A 582 47.45 6.65 73.97
N MET A 583 46.88 7.65 74.63
CA MET A 583 46.77 7.69 76.09
C MET A 583 45.46 7.05 76.55
N LEU A 584 45.52 5.80 77.01
CA LEU A 584 44.36 5.12 77.58
C LEU A 584 44.11 5.59 79.00
N THR A 585 42.87 5.98 79.31
CA THR A 585 42.47 6.36 80.67
C THR A 585 41.64 5.24 81.28
N LEU A 586 42.20 4.56 82.30
CA LEU A 586 41.55 3.48 83.03
C LEU A 586 40.97 4.01 84.34
N ARG A 587 39.66 3.84 84.54
CA ARG A 587 38.97 4.24 85.77
C ARG A 587 38.77 3.08 86.72
N VAL A 588 39.11 3.26 88.00
CA VAL A 588 38.88 2.24 89.03
C VAL A 588 37.40 2.21 89.42
N CYS A 589 36.84 1.01 89.55
CA CYS A 589 35.45 0.77 89.87
C CYS A 589 35.30 -0.31 90.98
N PRO A 590 34.21 -0.25 91.78
CA PRO A 590 33.91 -1.32 92.72
C PRO A 590 33.49 -2.60 91.99
N CYS A 591 33.93 -3.76 92.48
CA CYS A 591 33.64 -5.04 91.86
C CYS A 591 32.22 -5.55 92.07
N GLN A 592 31.64 -6.19 91.04
CA GLN A 592 30.35 -6.87 91.11
C GLN A 592 30.46 -8.15 91.96
N ARG A 593 29.60 -8.29 92.98
CA ARG A 593 29.57 -9.47 93.85
C ARG A 593 28.97 -10.67 93.10
N GLY A 594 29.69 -11.80 93.09
CA GLY A 594 29.22 -13.09 92.56
C GLY A 594 29.66 -13.46 91.13
N ALA A 595 30.42 -12.60 90.44
CA ALA A 595 30.99 -12.92 89.13
C ALA A 595 32.26 -13.79 89.26
N ARG A 596 32.48 -14.71 88.30
CA ARG A 596 33.71 -15.55 88.24
C ARG A 596 34.96 -14.74 87.89
N THR A 597 34.80 -13.59 87.25
CA THR A 597 35.86 -12.62 86.93
C THR A 597 35.53 -11.27 87.61
N PRO A 598 36.53 -10.54 88.14
CA PRO A 598 36.33 -9.19 88.68
C PRO A 598 35.89 -8.22 87.58
N VAL A 599 34.59 -7.99 87.47
CA VAL A 599 33.99 -7.02 86.54
C VAL A 599 33.44 -5.85 87.36
N CYS A 600 33.56 -4.63 86.82
CA CYS A 600 32.97 -3.44 87.42
C CYS A 600 31.48 -3.62 87.65
N ARG A 601 31.01 -3.23 88.84
CA ARG A 601 29.59 -3.07 89.09
C ARG A 601 29.09 -1.98 88.14
N ALA A 602 28.10 -2.29 87.31
CA ALA A 602 27.41 -1.28 86.51
C ALA A 602 26.82 -0.24 87.47
N GLN A 603 27.49 0.90 87.62
CA GLN A 603 26.83 2.09 88.12
C GLN A 603 25.90 2.53 86.99
N ALA A 604 24.61 2.51 87.26
CA ALA A 604 23.67 3.27 86.47
C ALA A 604 24.16 4.72 86.52
N PHE A 605 24.86 5.15 85.47
CA PHE A 605 24.90 6.55 85.12
C PHE A 605 23.44 6.88 84.78
N LEU A 606 22.70 7.34 85.81
CA LEU A 606 21.70 8.36 85.59
C LEU A 606 22.50 9.51 84.98
N SER A 607 22.57 9.52 83.65
CA SER A 607 22.89 10.74 82.93
C SER A 607 22.02 11.81 83.55
N SER A 608 22.66 12.89 83.98
CA SER A 608 22.03 14.11 84.42
C SER A 608 21.33 14.79 83.25
N ALA A 609 20.31 14.12 82.73
CA ALA A 609 19.24 14.64 81.91
C ALA A 609 17.98 14.00 82.51
N GLY A 610 17.43 14.66 83.52
CA GLY A 610 16.21 14.23 84.18
C GLY A 610 15.04 14.24 83.20
N LEU A 611 14.85 13.13 82.48
CA LEU A 611 13.61 12.84 81.80
C LEU A 611 12.99 11.62 82.47
N SER A 612 11.87 11.87 83.15
CA SER A 612 10.98 10.84 83.68
C SER A 612 10.69 9.79 82.59
N THR A 613 10.49 8.53 82.97
CA THR A 613 10.02 7.48 82.05
C THR A 613 8.74 7.89 81.32
N GLY A 614 7.92 8.76 81.92
CA GLY A 614 6.79 9.41 81.26
C GLY A 614 7.17 10.37 80.12
N ALA A 615 8.32 11.06 80.22
CA ALA A 615 8.83 11.93 79.17
C ALA A 615 9.43 11.15 77.99
N LEU A 616 10.05 9.99 78.23
CA LEU A 616 10.48 9.09 77.15
C LEU A 616 9.28 8.48 76.41
N ILE A 617 8.23 8.08 77.13
CA ILE A 617 6.98 7.61 76.50
C ILE A 617 6.29 8.75 75.75
N ALA A 618 6.30 9.98 76.29
CA ALA A 618 5.77 11.15 75.60
C ALA A 618 6.56 11.51 74.34
N ILE A 619 7.90 11.43 74.36
CA ILE A 619 8.74 11.65 73.18
C ILE A 619 8.52 10.54 72.15
N LEU A 620 8.43 9.28 72.56
CA LEU A 620 8.15 8.17 71.65
C LEU A 620 6.75 8.32 71.02
N LEU A 621 5.74 8.72 71.81
CA LEU A 621 4.40 9.05 71.30
C LEU A 621 4.43 10.26 70.38
N CYS A 622 5.19 11.32 70.69
CA CYS A 622 5.35 12.48 69.83
C CYS A 622 6.05 12.14 68.51
N VAL A 623 7.05 11.25 68.51
CA VAL A 623 7.73 10.78 67.29
C VAL A 623 6.80 9.90 66.47
N ILE A 624 6.01 9.02 67.09
CA ILE A 624 5.01 8.20 66.39
C ILE A 624 3.89 9.09 65.82
N ILE A 625 3.45 10.12 66.56
CA ILE A 625 2.45 11.09 66.08
C ILE A 625 3.04 11.96 64.95
N LEU A 626 4.31 12.38 65.03
CA LEU A 626 4.99 13.12 63.97
C LEU A 626 5.18 12.27 62.71
N LEU A 627 5.54 10.99 62.85
CA LEU A 627 5.61 10.05 61.73
C LEU A 627 4.22 9.80 61.13
N ALA A 628 3.18 9.69 61.95
CA ALA A 628 1.79 9.59 61.48
C ALA A 628 1.35 10.87 60.75
N ILE A 629 1.74 12.06 61.23
CA ILE A 629 1.48 13.34 60.56
C ILE A 629 2.27 13.44 59.24
N VAL A 630 3.52 12.96 59.17
CA VAL A 630 4.31 12.94 57.93
C VAL A 630 3.72 11.96 56.92
N VAL A 631 3.27 10.78 57.34
CA VAL A 631 2.55 9.82 56.47
C VAL A 631 1.20 10.39 56.03
N LEU A 632 0.48 11.10 56.91
CA LEU A 632 -0.73 11.85 56.58
C LEU A 632 -0.41 12.98 55.56
N PHE A 633 0.71 13.67 55.70
CA PHE A 633 1.12 14.75 54.79
C PHE A 633 1.58 14.23 53.41
N VAL A 634 2.22 13.05 53.37
CA VAL A 634 2.63 12.38 52.13
C VAL A 634 1.41 11.78 51.40
N THR A 635 0.46 11.19 52.12
CA THR A 635 -0.81 10.71 51.55
C THR A 635 -1.76 11.85 51.14
N LEU A 636 -1.70 13.00 51.82
CA LEU A 636 -2.44 14.22 51.44
C LEU A 636 -1.75 15.05 50.34
N ARG A 637 -0.45 14.82 50.05
CA ARG A 637 0.26 15.45 48.91
C ARG A 637 0.17 14.65 47.59
N SER A 638 -0.27 13.39 47.59
CA SER A 638 -0.41 12.60 46.34
C SER A 638 -1.78 12.75 45.65
N LYS A 639 -2.70 13.57 46.16
CA LYS A 639 -3.97 13.87 45.48
C LYS A 639 -4.32 15.36 45.54
N LYS A 640 -3.76 16.15 44.60
CA LYS A 640 -4.48 17.26 43.91
C LYS A 640 -3.61 17.97 42.86
N SER A 641 -3.80 17.59 41.60
CA SER A 641 -4.04 18.52 40.47
C SER A 641 -4.61 17.64 39.34
N LYS A 642 -5.90 17.70 39.03
CA LYS A 642 -6.45 18.71 38.12
C LYS A 642 -7.81 19.22 38.60
N LYS A 643 -7.97 20.54 38.51
CA LYS A 643 -9.23 21.27 38.66
C LYS A 643 -10.17 20.94 37.49
N VAL A 644 -11.44 20.77 37.82
CA VAL A 644 -12.61 21.06 36.97
C VAL A 644 -13.27 22.33 37.55
N PRO A 645 -14.01 23.12 36.74
CA PRO A 645 -15.39 23.41 37.15
C PRO A 645 -16.39 23.35 35.96
N LEU A 646 -17.46 22.54 36.07
CA LEU A 646 -18.85 22.85 36.53
C LEU A 646 -19.74 23.20 35.30
N ILE A 647 -20.94 22.65 35.09
CA ILE A 647 -22.19 22.93 35.83
C ILE A 647 -23.36 22.01 35.33
N ILE A 648 -24.07 21.33 36.28
CA ILE A 648 -25.54 20.98 36.37
C ILE A 648 -26.11 19.91 35.40
N SER A 649 -26.99 18.93 35.74
CA SER A 649 -27.81 18.56 36.92
C SER A 649 -28.20 17.07 36.90
N ALA A 650 -28.41 16.48 38.10
CA ALA A 650 -29.53 15.63 38.59
C ALA A 650 -30.35 14.77 37.59
N GLU A 651 -30.85 13.56 37.87
CA GLU A 651 -30.78 12.55 38.94
C GLU A 651 -31.62 11.35 38.40
N ASP A 652 -31.53 10.19 39.06
CA ASP A 652 -32.52 9.09 39.11
C ASP A 652 -32.61 7.99 38.02
N ILE A 653 -31.85 6.92 38.28
CA ILE A 653 -32.26 5.51 38.54
C ILE A 653 -33.58 5.00 37.89
N ARG A 654 -33.48 4.00 36.98
CA ARG A 654 -33.91 2.59 37.19
C ARG A 654 -33.71 1.72 35.94
N GLU A 655 -33.28 0.49 36.22
CA GLU A 655 -33.09 -0.66 35.33
C GLU A 655 -34.41 -1.23 34.79
N ASN A 656 -34.36 -1.90 33.63
CA ASN A 656 -34.73 -3.32 33.40
C ASN A 656 -34.89 -3.60 31.90
N VAL A 657 -34.06 -4.45 31.29
CA VAL A 657 -34.19 -5.92 31.12
C VAL A 657 -35.11 -6.33 29.96
N VAL A 658 -34.59 -7.26 29.17
CA VAL A 658 -35.06 -7.80 27.89
C VAL A 658 -35.86 -9.10 28.10
N THR A 659 -36.64 -9.44 27.07
CA THR A 659 -37.17 -10.76 26.63
C THR A 659 -38.57 -11.16 27.11
N TYR A 660 -39.46 -11.48 26.18
CA TYR A 660 -39.88 -12.87 25.91
C TYR A 660 -40.68 -12.98 24.58
N ASP A 661 -40.70 -14.21 24.08
CA ASP A 661 -41.26 -14.74 22.84
C ASP A 661 -42.81 -14.75 22.73
N ASP A 662 -43.23 -15.21 21.55
CA ASP A 662 -44.39 -16.07 21.26
C ASP A 662 -45.75 -15.49 20.84
N GLU A 663 -46.20 -16.08 19.72
CA GLU A 663 -47.55 -16.57 19.40
C GLU A 663 -48.77 -15.63 19.49
N GLY A 664 -49.33 -15.36 18.29
CA GLY A 664 -50.64 -15.90 17.89
C GLY A 664 -51.92 -15.33 18.51
N GLY A 665 -52.86 -14.89 17.64
CA GLY A 665 -54.30 -15.02 17.92
C GLY A 665 -55.23 -13.96 17.32
N GLY A 666 -56.17 -14.43 16.48
CA GLY A 666 -57.52 -13.87 16.25
C GLY A 666 -57.64 -12.81 15.15
N GLU A 667 -58.12 -13.13 13.94
CA GLU A 667 -59.52 -13.35 13.49
C GLU A 667 -60.41 -12.08 13.50
N GLU A 668 -60.82 -11.63 12.31
CA GLU A 668 -62.23 -11.53 11.86
C GLU A 668 -62.34 -10.99 10.41
N ASP A 669 -62.74 -11.87 9.47
CA ASP A 669 -63.88 -11.77 8.54
C ASP A 669 -64.33 -10.37 8.03
N THR A 670 -64.42 -10.03 6.74
CA THR A 670 -65.26 -10.52 5.59
C THR A 670 -65.11 -9.42 4.49
N GLU A 671 -65.27 -9.56 3.17
CA GLU A 671 -66.21 -10.27 2.29
C GLU A 671 -65.57 -10.64 0.93
N ALA A 672 -66.23 -11.57 0.23
CA ALA A 672 -65.83 -12.27 -0.99
C ALA A 672 -66.37 -11.67 -2.30
N PHE A 673 -65.79 -12.08 -3.45
CA PHE A 673 -66.37 -12.40 -4.78
C PHE A 673 -65.17 -12.58 -5.76
N ASP A 674 -65.04 -13.48 -6.74
CA ASP A 674 -65.61 -14.78 -7.13
C ASP A 674 -64.70 -15.35 -8.26
N ILE A 675 -64.89 -16.62 -8.54
CA ILE A 675 -64.15 -17.71 -9.17
C ILE A 675 -63.70 -17.53 -10.65
N ALA A 676 -62.55 -18.10 -11.06
CA ALA A 676 -62.47 -19.27 -11.99
C ALA A 676 -61.09 -19.57 -12.64
N ALA A 677 -60.84 -20.89 -12.77
CA ALA A 677 -59.89 -21.67 -13.60
C ALA A 677 -58.61 -22.15 -12.86
N LEU A 678 -58.58 -23.34 -12.21
CA LEU A 678 -58.52 -24.74 -12.75
C LEU A 678 -57.42 -24.90 -13.82
N ARG A 679 -56.48 -25.87 -13.78
CA ARG A 679 -56.49 -27.21 -13.16
C ARG A 679 -55.08 -27.83 -13.14
N ASN A 680 -54.99 -28.86 -12.30
CA ASN A 680 -53.87 -29.62 -11.74
C ASN A 680 -52.80 -30.30 -12.65
N PRO A 681 -51.68 -30.76 -12.01
CA PRO A 681 -50.49 -31.36 -12.60
C PRO A 681 -50.41 -32.90 -12.41
N ALA A 682 -49.22 -33.44 -12.76
CA ALA A 682 -48.56 -34.69 -12.33
C ALA A 682 -48.47 -35.82 -13.37
N PHE A 683 -47.26 -36.30 -13.68
CA PHE A 683 -46.72 -37.52 -13.06
C PHE A 683 -45.22 -37.77 -13.37
N THR A 684 -44.67 -38.65 -12.55
CA THR A 684 -43.30 -38.95 -12.09
C THR A 684 -42.45 -39.96 -12.88
N ARG A 685 -41.16 -40.07 -12.44
CA ARG A 685 -40.31 -41.28 -12.13
C ARG A 685 -38.98 -41.24 -12.90
N GLY A 686 -37.80 -41.29 -12.26
CA GLY A 686 -37.25 -42.37 -11.40
C GLY A 686 -36.20 -43.14 -12.24
N LYS A 687 -35.10 -43.74 -11.78
CA LYS A 687 -34.53 -44.16 -10.50
C LYS A 687 -33.27 -44.99 -10.88
N LEU A 688 -32.12 -44.95 -10.20
CA LEU A 688 -31.37 -46.16 -9.75
C LEU A 688 -30.12 -45.84 -8.92
N LEU A 689 -29.65 -46.87 -8.22
CA LEU A 689 -28.95 -46.99 -6.95
C LEU A 689 -27.63 -47.78 -7.18
N ILE A 690 -26.56 -47.52 -6.40
CA ILE A 690 -25.71 -48.50 -5.63
C ILE A 690 -24.21 -48.11 -5.52
N LEU A 691 -23.80 -47.87 -4.26
CA LEU A 691 -22.60 -48.21 -3.45
C LEU A 691 -21.23 -48.52 -4.09
N THR A 692 -20.15 -47.93 -3.55
CA THR A 692 -19.22 -48.58 -2.58
C THR A 692 -18.15 -47.62 -2.02
N VAL A 693 -17.51 -48.05 -0.93
CA VAL A 693 -16.80 -47.32 0.14
C VAL A 693 -15.29 -47.59 0.13
N ASN A 694 -14.49 -46.65 0.66
CA ASN A 694 -13.22 -46.76 1.44
C ASN A 694 -12.13 -45.82 0.91
N SER A 695 -11.19 -45.25 1.66
CA SER A 695 -10.94 -44.97 3.09
C SER A 695 -9.49 -44.44 3.17
N LEU A 696 -9.22 -43.47 4.07
CA LEU A 696 -7.88 -43.05 4.61
C LEU A 696 -6.93 -42.33 3.63
N LYS A 697 -6.06 -41.37 4.00
CA LYS A 697 -5.53 -40.90 5.29
C LYS A 697 -4.80 -39.55 5.07
N SER A 698 -4.60 -38.84 6.20
CA SER A 698 -3.81 -37.62 6.50
C SER A 698 -4.32 -36.29 5.98
#